data_AF-A0A132NXE7-F1
#
_entry.id   AF-A0A132NXE7-F1
#
_cell.length_a   1.000
_cell.length_b   1.000
_cell.length_c   1.000
_cell.angle_alpha   90.00
_cell.angle_beta   90.00
_cell.angle_gamma   90.00
#
_symmetry.space_group_name_H-M   'P 1'
#
loop_
_entity.id
_entity.type
_entity.pdbx_description
1 polymer ?
#
loop_
_entity_poly.entity_id
_entity_poly.type
_entity_poly.pdbx_seq_one_letter_code
_entity_poly.pdbx_strand_id
1 'polypeptide(L)'
;MDQGLLLNLARDIEAQLNAERQANKKLTDDFNYNYALLLERDKTIDILEIELNTLSEDLKKEKERASTAINQLAALEQKLLHYDITVAESKNLRAELQKARLEIAELSQRLSDSNLQLQAARAQESEATRKVTTNQIAIERYEMQYKMMTEKTEDAVKESRESKEAAEKARLEALNLHENLAKMQRDIASLQMERDSLRKELENAQAMLDEQQRTAKSDMHHRITTLQRELQLKDEDLERSVARYKHDVEELRVKLRNSKESARADLERAEELRKKAEKRADELSRASAEYKAKVEELLGDISVLKNAIIAEKRRTASLQSELQAQQTDVEGSLRKRALDAEKELQVVKEDLASKVVEISNLNATLSKLTIALQIADQESTRLKSLNAELERAKSNSLLDGVKSVSLQKYEDVIRDMKDQMRRAAECSRALELENNGYKAKLEEVSLKLEELQQDHERVLEKNKRISADKEAVTILQTKLAEIEVENDRLKKRISLILDGESVEPDSIELLRKMQVHMQLAANMIATLKEQNQALNLKNSILNERLKKYTNLDYKETAPSPPRAPHSPSKGSPARTNKASRHSPRKIQQLFEEDGTGRINMDRLSDLPSNISVLESLSEMSVKLQDILRDAYREAETGL
;
A
#
# COMPACT_ATOMS: atom_id res chain seq x y z
N MET A 1 -118.65 260.62 129.88
CA MET A 1 -117.23 260.90 129.57
C MET A 1 -116.38 259.68 129.96
N ASP A 2 -116.85 258.48 129.64
CA ASP A 2 -116.64 257.33 130.53
C ASP A 2 -115.45 256.46 130.13
N GLN A 3 -114.64 256.09 131.12
CA GLN A 3 -113.39 255.33 130.94
C GLN A 3 -113.63 253.82 130.67
N GLY A 4 -114.85 253.32 130.84
CA GLY A 4 -115.13 251.88 130.89
C GLY A 4 -114.85 251.10 129.59
N LEU A 5 -114.96 251.72 128.42
CA LEU A 5 -114.85 251.04 127.12
C LEU A 5 -113.44 250.50 126.82
N LEU A 6 -112.39 251.15 127.35
CA LEU A 6 -110.99 250.74 127.10
C LEU A 6 -110.60 249.45 127.82
N LEU A 7 -111.24 249.11 128.94
CA LEU A 7 -110.84 247.98 129.79
C LEU A 7 -111.16 246.61 129.15
N ASN A 8 -112.20 246.55 128.31
CA ASN A 8 -112.62 245.31 127.66
C ASN A 8 -111.67 244.94 126.49
N LEU A 9 -111.26 245.92 125.68
CA LEU A 9 -110.43 245.68 124.50
C LEU A 9 -109.05 245.09 124.85
N ALA A 10 -108.48 245.47 126.00
CA ALA A 10 -107.23 244.90 126.50
C ALA A 10 -107.34 243.40 126.84
N ARG A 11 -108.50 242.96 127.35
CA ARG A 11 -108.76 241.58 127.77
C ARG A 11 -108.80 240.61 126.59
N ASP A 12 -109.42 241.02 125.48
CA ASP A 12 -109.56 240.18 124.29
C ASP A 12 -108.20 239.92 123.60
N ILE A 13 -107.33 240.93 123.57
CA ILE A 13 -105.95 240.81 123.04
C ILE A 13 -105.13 239.85 123.91
N GLU A 14 -105.24 239.97 125.24
CA GLU A 14 -104.52 239.10 126.18
C GLU A 14 -105.01 237.64 126.14
N ALA A 15 -106.30 237.43 125.82
CA ALA A 15 -106.84 236.10 125.54
C ALA A 15 -106.30 235.50 124.24
N GLN A 16 -106.26 236.27 123.14
CA GLN A 16 -105.69 235.82 121.86
C GLN A 16 -104.19 235.46 121.99
N LEU A 17 -103.41 236.28 122.69
CA LEU A 17 -101.98 236.05 122.90
C LEU A 17 -101.72 234.73 123.66
N ASN A 18 -102.57 234.38 124.62
CA ASN A 18 -102.46 233.10 125.34
C ASN A 18 -102.92 231.90 124.49
N ALA A 19 -103.87 232.07 123.56
CA ALA A 19 -104.23 231.03 122.60
C ALA A 19 -103.08 230.73 121.62
N GLU A 20 -102.40 231.75 121.06
CA GLU A 20 -101.21 231.53 120.24
C GLU A 20 -100.06 230.86 121.01
N ARG A 21 -99.86 231.22 122.28
CA ARG A 21 -98.86 230.57 123.14
C ARG A 21 -99.15 229.08 123.35
N GLN A 22 -100.43 228.70 123.53
CA GLN A 22 -100.81 227.29 123.58
C GLN A 22 -100.60 226.57 122.24
N ALA A 23 -100.96 227.21 121.12
CA ALA A 23 -100.78 226.65 119.78
C ALA A 23 -99.29 226.41 119.45
N ASN A 24 -98.42 227.40 119.66
CA ASN A 24 -96.98 227.27 119.46
C ASN A 24 -96.35 226.22 120.38
N LYS A 25 -96.79 226.15 121.65
CA LYS A 25 -96.31 225.10 122.55
C LYS A 25 -96.67 223.71 122.02
N LYS A 26 -97.94 223.49 121.63
CA LYS A 26 -98.36 222.20 121.08
C LYS A 26 -97.58 221.85 119.82
N LEU A 27 -97.37 222.80 118.90
CA LEU A 27 -96.58 222.58 117.69
C LEU A 27 -95.13 222.15 118.01
N THR A 28 -94.56 222.70 119.08
CA THR A 28 -93.21 222.34 119.57
C THR A 28 -93.20 220.92 120.15
N ASP A 29 -94.20 220.56 120.95
CA ASP A 29 -94.36 219.22 121.52
C ASP A 29 -94.58 218.16 120.41
N ASP A 30 -95.42 218.45 119.40
CA ASP A 30 -95.65 217.61 118.22
C ASP A 30 -94.37 217.44 117.37
N PHE A 31 -93.54 218.49 117.23
CA PHE A 31 -92.26 218.41 116.51
C PHE A 31 -91.23 217.54 117.25
N ASN A 32 -91.11 217.71 118.57
CA ASN A 32 -90.24 216.89 119.42
C ASN A 32 -90.61 215.40 119.37
N TYR A 33 -91.91 215.09 119.34
CA TYR A 33 -92.41 213.71 119.21
C TYR A 33 -92.00 213.07 117.87
N ASN A 34 -92.15 213.79 116.75
CA ASN A 34 -91.73 213.30 115.43
C ASN A 34 -90.20 213.12 115.35
N TYR A 35 -89.42 213.99 116.00
CA TYR A 35 -87.96 213.86 116.08
C TYR A 35 -87.51 212.60 116.85
N ALA A 36 -88.23 212.23 117.91
CA ALA A 36 -87.97 211.00 118.65
C ALA A 36 -88.23 209.72 117.81
N LEU A 37 -89.31 209.71 117.01
CA LEU A 37 -89.63 208.59 116.12
C LEU A 37 -88.57 208.39 115.01
N LEU A 38 -87.98 209.48 114.49
CA LEU A 38 -86.86 209.41 113.55
C LEU A 38 -85.63 208.72 114.17
N LEU A 39 -85.27 209.10 115.41
CA LEU A 39 -84.16 208.49 116.16
C LEU A 39 -84.40 207.01 116.52
N GLU A 40 -85.65 206.57 116.63
CA GLU A 40 -86.01 205.16 116.85
C GLU A 40 -85.94 204.34 115.55
N ARG A 41 -86.41 204.92 114.43
CA ARG A 41 -86.25 204.33 113.10
C ARG A 41 -84.78 204.08 112.76
N ASP A 42 -83.92 205.07 112.98
CA ASP A 42 -82.52 204.98 112.54
C ASP A 42 -81.74 203.91 113.31
N LYS A 43 -81.96 203.78 114.62
CA LYS A 43 -81.47 202.64 115.42
C LYS A 43 -81.96 201.28 114.91
N THR A 44 -83.17 201.22 114.36
CA THR A 44 -83.73 199.99 113.80
C THR A 44 -83.05 199.61 112.49
N ILE A 45 -82.61 200.60 111.70
CA ILE A 45 -81.81 200.38 110.48
C ILE A 45 -80.42 199.86 110.85
N ASP A 46 -79.74 200.47 111.83
CA ASP A 46 -78.41 200.03 112.30
C ASP A 46 -78.38 198.54 112.69
N ILE A 47 -79.42 198.07 113.40
CA ILE A 47 -79.55 196.66 113.81
C ILE A 47 -79.69 195.74 112.59
N LEU A 48 -80.54 196.11 111.62
CA LEU A 48 -80.78 195.31 110.42
C LEU A 48 -79.54 195.24 109.51
N GLU A 49 -78.71 196.29 109.46
CA GLU A 49 -77.43 196.23 108.74
C GLU A 49 -76.44 195.26 109.42
N ILE A 50 -76.41 195.19 110.75
CA ILE A 50 -75.57 194.21 111.48
C ILE A 50 -76.03 192.77 111.23
N GLU A 51 -77.34 192.52 111.27
CA GLU A 51 -77.92 191.19 110.95
C GLU A 51 -77.65 190.79 109.50
N LEU A 52 -77.82 191.69 108.53
CA LEU A 52 -77.53 191.45 107.12
C LEU A 52 -76.05 191.07 106.89
N ASN A 53 -75.12 191.77 107.54
CA ASN A 53 -73.68 191.52 107.39
C ASN A 53 -73.26 190.17 108.01
N THR A 54 -73.81 189.79 109.16
CA THR A 54 -73.53 188.48 109.77
C THR A 54 -74.07 187.31 108.95
N LEU A 55 -75.29 187.42 108.42
CA LEU A 55 -75.86 186.44 107.48
C LEU A 55 -75.04 186.32 106.18
N SER A 56 -74.49 187.43 105.68
CA SER A 56 -73.62 187.46 104.50
C SER A 56 -72.30 186.70 104.72
N GLU A 57 -71.67 186.85 105.89
CA GLU A 57 -70.48 186.08 106.24
C GLU A 57 -70.76 184.58 106.36
N ASP A 58 -71.86 184.18 107.02
CA ASP A 58 -72.14 182.77 107.25
C ASP A 58 -72.56 182.05 105.95
N LEU A 59 -73.28 182.73 105.06
CA LEU A 59 -73.52 182.25 103.70
C LEU A 59 -72.21 182.02 102.92
N LYS A 60 -71.19 182.90 103.10
CA LYS A 60 -69.87 182.71 102.50
C LYS A 60 -69.15 181.49 103.09
N LYS A 61 -69.16 181.33 104.42
CA LYS A 61 -68.53 180.18 105.11
C LYS A 61 -69.13 178.84 104.64
N GLU A 62 -70.46 178.76 104.49
CA GLU A 62 -71.09 177.54 103.97
C GLU A 62 -70.85 177.30 102.47
N LYS A 63 -70.71 178.35 101.66
CA LYS A 63 -70.32 178.19 100.25
C LYS A 63 -68.91 177.58 100.11
N GLU A 64 -67.98 177.94 101.00
CA GLU A 64 -66.63 177.38 101.06
C GLU A 64 -66.61 175.93 101.57
N ARG A 65 -67.44 175.60 102.59
CA ARG A 65 -67.68 174.22 103.06
C ARG A 65 -68.28 173.33 101.98
N ALA A 66 -69.30 173.79 101.26
CA ALA A 66 -69.93 173.05 100.17
C ALA A 66 -68.95 172.77 99.03
N SER A 67 -68.15 173.77 98.64
CA SER A 67 -67.11 173.62 97.60
C SER A 67 -66.04 172.57 97.99
N THR A 68 -65.58 172.56 99.24
CA THR A 68 -64.62 171.56 99.71
C THR A 68 -65.23 170.15 99.78
N ALA A 69 -66.50 170.01 100.18
CA ALA A 69 -67.21 168.71 100.17
C ALA A 69 -67.38 168.15 98.75
N ILE A 70 -67.74 168.98 97.76
CA ILE A 70 -67.88 168.58 96.35
C ILE A 70 -66.54 168.06 95.79
N ASN A 71 -65.44 168.76 96.07
CA ASN A 71 -64.11 168.34 95.63
C ASN A 71 -63.66 167.01 96.28
N GLN A 72 -64.05 166.75 97.53
CA GLN A 72 -63.78 165.47 98.20
C GLN A 72 -64.61 164.32 97.61
N LEU A 73 -65.88 164.56 97.27
CA LEU A 73 -66.74 163.59 96.58
C LEU A 73 -66.16 163.18 95.22
N ALA A 74 -65.81 164.14 94.36
CA ALA A 74 -65.21 163.85 93.05
C ALA A 74 -63.89 163.04 93.16
N ALA A 75 -63.08 163.30 94.19
CA ALA A 75 -61.86 162.55 94.46
C ALA A 75 -62.10 161.13 95.02
N LEU A 76 -63.26 160.86 95.60
CA LEU A 76 -63.70 159.52 96.00
C LEU A 76 -64.30 158.74 94.83
N GLU A 77 -65.10 159.39 93.97
CA GLU A 77 -65.66 158.80 92.75
C GLU A 77 -64.55 158.30 91.81
N GLN A 78 -63.49 159.09 91.60
CA GLN A 78 -62.33 158.66 90.81
C GLN A 78 -61.61 157.43 91.41
N LYS A 79 -61.51 157.35 92.73
CA LYS A 79 -60.90 156.20 93.42
C LYS A 79 -61.77 154.95 93.31
N LEU A 80 -63.10 155.10 93.40
CA LEU A 80 -64.05 154.00 93.22
C LEU A 80 -63.98 153.44 91.79
N LEU A 81 -63.98 154.32 90.78
CA LEU A 81 -63.82 153.92 89.37
C LEU A 81 -62.51 153.16 89.12
N HIS A 82 -61.39 153.63 89.69
CA HIS A 82 -60.11 152.92 89.57
C HIS A 82 -60.13 151.55 90.28
N TYR A 83 -60.76 151.46 91.45
CA TYR A 83 -60.95 150.19 92.15
C TYR A 83 -61.76 149.20 91.29
N ASP A 84 -62.90 149.61 90.73
CA ASP A 84 -63.73 148.74 89.88
C ASP A 84 -62.99 148.25 88.63
N ILE A 85 -62.16 149.09 88.01
CA ILE A 85 -61.27 148.70 86.89
C ILE A 85 -60.28 147.62 87.35
N THR A 86 -59.53 147.85 88.43
CA THR A 86 -58.54 146.86 88.93
C THR A 86 -59.18 145.55 89.40
N VAL A 87 -60.43 145.58 89.87
CA VAL A 87 -61.24 144.39 90.20
C VAL A 87 -61.68 143.65 88.93
N ALA A 88 -62.01 144.34 87.84
CA ALA A 88 -62.32 143.73 86.55
C ALA A 88 -61.07 143.09 85.91
N GLU A 89 -59.95 143.79 85.88
CA GLU A 89 -58.65 143.26 85.43
C GLU A 89 -58.23 142.03 86.26
N SER A 90 -58.38 142.09 87.59
CA SER A 90 -58.12 140.96 88.49
C SER A 90 -59.03 139.75 88.24
N LYS A 91 -60.26 139.95 87.74
CA LYS A 91 -61.14 138.85 87.31
C LYS A 91 -60.67 138.24 85.99
N ASN A 92 -60.32 139.07 85.01
CA ASN A 92 -59.82 138.63 83.71
C ASN A 92 -58.52 137.83 83.84
N LEU A 93 -57.52 138.34 84.58
CA LEU A 93 -56.25 137.65 84.82
C LEU A 93 -56.42 136.31 85.56
N ARG A 94 -57.43 136.18 86.44
CA ARG A 94 -57.78 134.89 87.07
C ARG A 94 -58.40 133.91 86.08
N ALA A 95 -59.25 134.37 85.17
CA ALA A 95 -59.84 133.55 84.12
C ALA A 95 -58.77 133.06 83.10
N GLU A 96 -57.85 133.94 82.72
CA GLU A 96 -56.70 133.59 81.87
C GLU A 96 -55.75 132.60 82.54
N LEU A 97 -55.42 132.82 83.82
CA LEU A 97 -54.62 131.88 84.61
C LEU A 97 -55.32 130.52 84.75
N GLN A 98 -56.65 130.49 84.92
CA GLN A 98 -57.41 129.25 84.97
C GLN A 98 -57.43 128.53 83.61
N LYS A 99 -57.57 129.26 82.50
CA LYS A 99 -57.47 128.72 81.13
C LYS A 99 -56.08 128.12 80.88
N ALA A 100 -55.01 128.85 81.20
CA ALA A 100 -53.63 128.38 81.04
C ALA A 100 -53.33 127.14 81.89
N ARG A 101 -53.91 127.03 83.10
CA ARG A 101 -53.80 125.82 83.94
C ARG A 101 -54.51 124.61 83.33
N LEU A 102 -55.68 124.80 82.71
CA LEU A 102 -56.37 123.73 81.98
C LEU A 102 -55.58 123.29 80.74
N GLU A 103 -55.03 124.23 79.98
CA GLU A 103 -54.20 123.96 78.81
C GLU A 103 -52.90 123.21 79.18
N ILE A 104 -52.23 123.60 80.27
CA ILE A 104 -51.09 122.87 80.83
C ILE A 104 -51.48 121.45 81.26
N ALA A 105 -52.66 121.26 81.88
CA ALA A 105 -53.15 119.94 82.27
C ALA A 105 -53.45 119.05 81.04
N GLU A 106 -54.11 119.59 80.01
CA GLU A 106 -54.32 118.88 78.74
C GLU A 106 -53.02 118.50 78.04
N LEU A 107 -52.06 119.43 77.94
CA LEU A 107 -50.75 119.16 77.34
C LEU A 107 -49.96 118.12 78.16
N SER A 108 -50.04 118.16 79.49
CA SER A 108 -49.42 117.14 80.36
C SER A 108 -50.05 115.76 80.15
N GLN A 109 -51.37 115.69 80.02
CA GLN A 109 -52.07 114.44 79.73
C GLN A 109 -51.69 113.89 78.35
N ARG A 110 -51.74 114.73 77.30
CA ARG A 110 -51.32 114.34 75.93
C ARG A 110 -49.87 113.87 75.88
N LEU A 111 -48.97 114.48 76.66
CA LEU A 111 -47.58 114.05 76.78
C LEU A 111 -47.46 112.70 77.52
N SER A 112 -48.26 112.47 78.56
CA SER A 112 -48.33 111.16 79.25
C SER A 112 -48.83 110.07 78.29
N ASP A 113 -49.94 110.33 77.57
CA ASP A 113 -50.54 109.40 76.62
C ASP A 113 -49.59 109.10 75.45
N SER A 114 -48.88 110.10 74.93
CA SER A 114 -47.86 109.94 73.90
C SER A 114 -46.66 109.12 74.40
N ASN A 115 -46.21 109.32 75.64
CA ASN A 115 -45.15 108.50 76.24
C ASN A 115 -45.59 107.04 76.42
N LEU A 116 -46.85 106.78 76.81
CA LEU A 116 -47.41 105.43 76.91
C LEU A 116 -47.50 104.76 75.53
N GLN A 117 -47.95 105.48 74.50
CA GLN A 117 -47.96 105.00 73.11
C GLN A 117 -46.53 104.69 72.62
N LEU A 118 -45.55 105.52 72.94
CA LEU A 118 -44.15 105.33 72.56
C LEU A 118 -43.51 104.13 73.29
N GLN A 119 -43.85 103.90 74.56
CA GLN A 119 -43.45 102.67 75.28
C GLN A 119 -44.11 101.42 74.66
N ALA A 120 -45.40 101.47 74.32
CA ALA A 120 -46.09 100.37 73.66
C ALA A 120 -45.49 100.06 72.28
N ALA A 121 -45.17 101.09 71.48
CA ALA A 121 -44.50 100.94 70.19
C ALA A 121 -43.12 100.28 70.33
N ARG A 122 -42.29 100.72 71.30
CA ARG A 122 -40.99 100.08 71.59
C ARG A 122 -41.12 98.63 72.09
N ALA A 123 -42.18 98.31 72.82
CA ALA A 123 -42.46 96.92 73.23
C ALA A 123 -42.81 96.05 72.01
N GLN A 124 -43.67 96.55 71.11
CA GLN A 124 -44.01 95.88 69.85
C GLN A 124 -42.79 95.75 68.91
N GLU A 125 -41.94 96.77 68.82
CA GLU A 125 -40.67 96.73 68.08
C GLU A 125 -39.76 95.62 68.62
N SER A 126 -39.52 95.57 69.93
CA SER A 126 -38.72 94.53 70.58
C SER A 126 -39.29 93.12 70.37
N GLU A 127 -40.62 92.96 70.41
CA GLU A 127 -41.29 91.70 70.12
C GLU A 127 -41.15 91.31 68.63
N ALA A 128 -41.27 92.28 67.72
CA ALA A 128 -41.06 92.07 66.29
C ALA A 128 -39.61 91.69 65.98
N THR A 129 -38.61 92.33 66.60
CA THR A 129 -37.20 91.92 66.47
C THR A 129 -37.01 90.48 66.94
N ARG A 130 -37.55 90.11 68.10
CA ARG A 130 -37.47 88.72 68.62
C ARG A 130 -38.14 87.71 67.69
N LYS A 131 -39.28 88.05 67.09
CA LYS A 131 -39.96 87.23 66.08
C LYS A 131 -39.11 87.09 64.82
N VAL A 132 -38.52 88.17 64.31
CA VAL A 132 -37.60 88.14 63.15
C VAL A 132 -36.37 87.26 63.44
N THR A 133 -35.70 87.42 64.59
CA THR A 133 -34.54 86.58 64.93
C THR A 133 -34.92 85.11 65.12
N THR A 134 -36.11 84.81 65.65
CA THR A 134 -36.60 83.43 65.79
C THR A 134 -36.90 82.81 64.42
N ASN A 135 -37.52 83.57 63.52
CA ASN A 135 -37.80 83.13 62.15
C ASN A 135 -36.51 82.93 61.35
N GLN A 136 -35.51 83.80 61.51
CA GLN A 136 -34.20 83.65 60.87
C GLN A 136 -33.51 82.35 61.28
N ILE A 137 -33.46 82.05 62.59
CA ILE A 137 -32.93 80.79 63.12
C ILE A 137 -33.73 79.58 62.61
N ALA A 138 -35.04 79.72 62.41
CA ALA A 138 -35.87 78.65 61.83
C ALA A 138 -35.54 78.42 60.34
N ILE A 139 -35.36 79.48 59.55
CA ILE A 139 -34.96 79.41 58.14
C ILE A 139 -33.59 78.74 58.00
N GLU A 140 -32.60 79.18 58.77
CA GLU A 140 -31.24 78.60 58.76
C GLU A 140 -31.24 77.10 59.10
N ARG A 141 -32.11 76.66 60.03
CA ARG A 141 -32.31 75.25 60.35
C ARG A 141 -32.96 74.47 59.20
N TYR A 142 -33.98 75.04 58.54
CA TYR A 142 -34.61 74.41 57.38
C TYR A 142 -33.66 74.34 56.17
N GLU A 143 -32.83 75.36 55.92
CA GLU A 143 -31.80 75.32 54.88
C GLU A 143 -30.72 74.25 55.17
N MET A 144 -30.28 74.15 56.42
CA MET A 144 -29.33 73.12 56.84
C MET A 144 -29.93 71.71 56.71
N GLN A 145 -31.19 71.53 57.13
CA GLN A 145 -31.91 70.27 56.96
C GLN A 145 -32.13 69.93 55.48
N TYR A 146 -32.42 70.92 54.64
CA TYR A 146 -32.56 70.75 53.19
C TYR A 146 -31.24 70.29 52.56
N LYS A 147 -30.12 70.95 52.88
CA LYS A 147 -28.77 70.57 52.41
C LYS A 147 -28.41 69.13 52.82
N MET A 148 -28.62 68.76 54.08
CA MET A 148 -28.42 67.39 54.55
C MET A 148 -29.34 66.36 53.89
N MET A 149 -30.53 66.77 53.42
CA MET A 149 -31.43 65.89 52.66
C MET A 149 -31.00 65.79 51.18
N THR A 150 -30.54 66.87 50.55
CA THR A 150 -30.02 66.81 49.18
C THR A 150 -28.75 65.99 49.09
N GLU A 151 -27.79 66.18 50.02
CA GLU A 151 -26.56 65.36 50.13
C GLU A 151 -26.92 63.87 50.25
N LYS A 152 -27.83 63.51 51.16
CA LYS A 152 -28.31 62.12 51.29
C LYS A 152 -28.98 61.57 50.03
N THR A 153 -29.70 62.40 49.26
CA THR A 153 -30.26 61.94 47.98
C THR A 153 -29.20 61.80 46.89
N GLU A 154 -28.17 62.64 46.88
CA GLU A 154 -27.04 62.52 45.94
C GLU A 154 -26.20 61.28 46.25
N ASP A 155 -25.87 61.04 47.52
CA ASP A 155 -25.21 59.81 47.99
C ASP A 155 -26.05 58.56 47.64
N ALA A 156 -27.36 58.56 47.92
CA ALA A 156 -28.23 57.43 47.60
C ALA A 156 -28.40 57.20 46.08
N VAL A 157 -28.39 58.26 45.26
CA VAL A 157 -28.38 58.16 43.79
C VAL A 157 -27.04 57.60 43.31
N LYS A 158 -25.93 58.01 43.92
CA LYS A 158 -24.58 57.51 43.61
C LYS A 158 -24.42 56.03 43.99
N GLU A 159 -24.83 55.64 45.20
CA GLU A 159 -24.85 54.24 45.66
C GLU A 159 -25.79 53.37 44.79
N SER A 160 -26.98 53.88 44.42
CA SER A 160 -27.89 53.21 43.48
C SER A 160 -27.27 53.01 42.09
N ARG A 161 -26.45 53.96 41.64
CA ARG A 161 -25.72 53.87 40.37
C ARG A 161 -24.57 52.87 40.45
N GLU A 162 -23.72 52.96 41.47
CA GLU A 162 -22.60 52.04 41.70
C GLU A 162 -23.11 50.59 41.87
N SER A 163 -24.23 50.40 42.57
CA SER A 163 -24.94 49.12 42.70
C SER A 163 -25.45 48.58 41.35
N LYS A 164 -26.02 49.44 40.48
CA LYS A 164 -26.41 49.04 39.11
C LYS A 164 -25.22 48.69 38.23
N GLU A 165 -24.14 49.46 38.28
CA GLU A 165 -22.92 49.21 37.50
C GLU A 165 -22.23 47.90 37.97
N ALA A 166 -22.23 47.62 39.28
CA ALA A 166 -21.78 46.34 39.84
C ALA A 166 -22.68 45.15 39.44
N ALA A 167 -24.01 45.34 39.46
CA ALA A 167 -24.97 44.30 39.06
C ALA A 167 -24.87 43.96 37.57
N GLU A 168 -24.70 44.96 36.70
CA GLU A 168 -24.52 44.75 35.26
C GLU A 168 -23.17 44.09 34.95
N LYS A 169 -22.10 44.48 35.67
CA LYS A 169 -20.81 43.77 35.59
C LYS A 169 -20.96 42.29 35.98
N ALA A 170 -21.64 41.99 37.09
CA ALA A 170 -21.90 40.61 37.51
C ALA A 170 -22.76 39.84 36.48
N ARG A 171 -23.71 40.51 35.81
CA ARG A 171 -24.52 39.92 34.72
C ARG A 171 -23.66 39.57 33.49
N LEU A 172 -22.70 40.42 33.13
CA LEU A 172 -21.75 40.17 32.04
C LEU A 172 -20.75 39.05 32.38
N GLU A 173 -20.25 39.01 33.62
CA GLU A 173 -19.40 37.91 34.10
C GLU A 173 -20.16 36.58 34.12
N ALA A 174 -21.42 36.55 34.54
CA ALA A 174 -22.27 35.36 34.50
C ALA A 174 -22.57 34.89 33.05
N LEU A 175 -22.79 35.81 32.11
CA LEU A 175 -22.93 35.47 30.68
C LEU A 175 -21.65 34.85 30.11
N ASN A 176 -20.49 35.45 30.39
CA ASN A 176 -19.19 34.95 29.93
C ASN A 176 -18.88 33.56 30.53
N LEU A 177 -19.19 33.34 31.81
CA LEU A 177 -19.11 32.01 32.43
C LEU A 177 -20.06 30.99 31.77
N HIS A 178 -21.27 31.40 31.38
CA HIS A 178 -22.21 30.54 30.68
C HIS A 178 -21.74 30.18 29.26
N GLU A 179 -21.17 31.13 28.51
CA GLU A 179 -20.58 30.87 27.20
C GLU A 179 -19.38 29.91 27.28
N ASN A 180 -18.49 30.09 28.27
CA ASN A 180 -17.37 29.18 28.51
C ASN A 180 -17.85 27.77 28.90
N LEU A 181 -18.87 27.65 29.75
CA LEU A 181 -19.46 26.36 30.12
C LEU A 181 -20.11 25.68 28.90
N ALA A 182 -20.84 26.42 28.08
CA ALA A 182 -21.42 25.91 26.84
C ALA A 182 -20.34 25.53 25.81
N LYS A 183 -19.18 26.19 25.79
CA LYS A 183 -18.02 25.78 24.99
C LYS A 183 -17.46 24.45 25.50
N MET A 184 -17.13 24.36 26.79
CA MET A 184 -16.61 23.13 27.41
C MET A 184 -17.55 21.93 27.21
N GLN A 185 -18.87 22.13 27.23
CA GLN A 185 -19.84 21.07 26.92
C GLN A 185 -19.75 20.56 25.47
N ARG A 186 -19.49 21.44 24.49
CA ARG A 186 -19.24 21.03 23.09
C ARG A 186 -17.90 20.29 22.97
N ASP A 187 -16.86 20.83 23.58
CA ASP A 187 -15.51 20.22 23.57
C ASP A 187 -15.55 18.80 24.19
N ILE A 188 -16.27 18.62 25.30
CA ILE A 188 -16.53 17.30 25.92
C ILE A 188 -17.32 16.38 24.99
N ALA A 189 -18.34 16.87 24.29
CA ALA A 189 -19.11 16.05 23.35
C ALA A 189 -18.25 15.58 22.16
N SER A 190 -17.40 16.45 21.60
CA SER A 190 -16.43 16.09 20.56
C SER A 190 -15.43 15.03 21.05
N LEU A 191 -14.85 15.18 22.24
CA LEU A 191 -13.95 14.20 22.84
C LEU A 191 -14.64 12.86 23.14
N GLN A 192 -15.95 12.85 23.44
CA GLN A 192 -16.72 11.61 23.58
C GLN A 192 -16.93 10.91 22.24
N MET A 193 -17.19 11.65 21.16
CA MET A 193 -17.29 11.09 19.80
C MET A 193 -15.95 10.54 19.31
N GLU A 194 -14.85 11.26 19.55
CA GLU A 194 -13.49 10.83 19.22
C GLU A 194 -13.13 9.53 19.97
N ARG A 195 -13.36 9.48 21.29
CA ARG A 195 -13.20 8.26 22.11
C ARG A 195 -13.97 7.06 21.54
N ASP A 196 -15.20 7.27 21.08
CA ASP A 196 -16.04 6.19 20.58
C ASP A 196 -15.75 5.82 19.10
N SER A 197 -15.04 6.67 18.35
CA SER A 197 -14.37 6.28 17.09
C SER A 197 -13.15 5.40 17.39
N LEU A 198 -12.24 5.88 18.24
CA LEU A 198 -11.02 5.17 18.65
C LEU A 198 -11.31 3.80 19.26
N ARG A 199 -12.45 3.64 19.96
CA ARG A 199 -12.94 2.33 20.44
C ARG A 199 -13.31 1.38 19.30
N LYS A 200 -14.05 1.84 18.29
CA LYS A 200 -14.39 1.03 17.11
C LYS A 200 -13.15 0.69 16.28
N GLU A 201 -12.22 1.63 16.16
CA GLU A 201 -10.93 1.42 15.50
C GLU A 201 -10.12 0.34 16.24
N LEU A 202 -10.09 0.36 17.58
CA LEU A 202 -9.48 -0.67 18.40
C LEU A 202 -10.19 -2.04 18.29
N GLU A 203 -11.53 -2.07 18.32
CA GLU A 203 -12.34 -3.29 18.14
C GLU A 203 -12.10 -3.90 16.74
N ASN A 204 -12.07 -3.07 15.68
CA ASN A 204 -11.75 -3.49 14.32
C ASN A 204 -10.31 -4.01 14.21
N ALA A 205 -9.33 -3.31 14.78
CA ALA A 205 -7.93 -3.74 14.79
C ALA A 205 -7.72 -5.06 15.54
N GLN A 206 -8.45 -5.26 16.65
CA GLN A 206 -8.46 -6.52 17.39
C GLN A 206 -9.11 -7.64 16.57
N ALA A 207 -10.25 -7.40 15.91
CA ALA A 207 -10.89 -8.38 15.03
C ALA A 207 -9.99 -8.79 13.84
N MET A 208 -9.31 -7.82 13.22
CA MET A 208 -8.34 -8.07 12.14
C MET A 208 -7.13 -8.88 12.63
N LEU A 209 -6.60 -8.57 13.81
CA LEU A 209 -5.49 -9.32 14.42
C LEU A 209 -5.90 -10.76 14.76
N ASP A 210 -7.10 -10.94 15.32
CA ASP A 210 -7.70 -12.24 15.62
C ASP A 210 -7.84 -13.09 14.35
N GLU A 211 -8.30 -12.50 13.25
CA GLU A 211 -8.49 -13.20 11.99
C GLU A 211 -7.16 -13.50 11.27
N GLN A 212 -6.18 -12.60 11.36
CA GLN A 212 -4.79 -12.88 10.95
C GLN A 212 -4.19 -14.04 11.76
N GLN A 213 -4.48 -14.15 13.06
CA GLN A 213 -4.05 -15.30 13.86
C GLN A 213 -4.79 -16.59 13.51
N ARG A 214 -6.09 -16.54 13.20
CA ARG A 214 -6.85 -17.73 12.73
C ARG A 214 -6.35 -18.23 11.38
N THR A 215 -6.19 -17.33 10.40
CA THR A 215 -5.69 -17.66 9.06
C THR A 215 -4.25 -18.17 9.10
N ALA A 216 -3.32 -17.47 9.76
CA ALA A 216 -1.93 -17.93 9.89
C ALA A 216 -1.82 -19.30 10.61
N LYS A 217 -2.66 -19.56 11.62
CA LYS A 217 -2.74 -20.87 12.29
C LYS A 217 -3.32 -21.96 11.39
N SER A 218 -4.34 -21.63 10.59
CA SER A 218 -4.93 -22.52 9.58
C SER A 218 -3.90 -22.90 8.52
N ASP A 219 -3.21 -21.90 7.94
CA ASP A 219 -2.20 -22.09 6.91
C ASP A 219 -0.99 -22.88 7.44
N MET A 220 -0.53 -22.60 8.66
CA MET A 220 0.50 -23.39 9.32
C MET A 220 0.05 -24.84 9.51
N HIS A 221 -1.19 -25.08 9.96
CA HIS A 221 -1.72 -26.43 10.15
C HIS A 221 -1.90 -27.19 8.81
N HIS A 222 -2.38 -26.51 7.77
CA HIS A 222 -2.47 -27.05 6.43
C HIS A 222 -1.07 -27.37 5.86
N ARG A 223 -0.09 -26.48 6.05
CA ARG A 223 1.30 -26.70 5.62
C ARG A 223 1.96 -27.86 6.36
N ILE A 224 1.72 -28.01 7.67
CA ILE A 224 2.15 -29.18 8.45
C ILE A 224 1.52 -30.46 7.89
N THR A 225 0.20 -30.46 7.65
CA THR A 225 -0.53 -31.63 7.13
C THR A 225 -0.01 -32.04 5.74
N THR A 226 0.23 -31.07 4.86
CA THR A 226 0.80 -31.30 3.53
C THR A 226 2.23 -31.82 3.61
N LEU A 227 3.10 -31.25 4.46
CA LEU A 227 4.46 -31.75 4.67
C LEU A 227 4.50 -33.15 5.29
N GLN A 228 3.59 -33.48 6.21
CA GLN A 228 3.43 -34.83 6.76
C GLN A 228 3.03 -35.83 5.67
N ARG A 229 2.14 -35.43 4.74
CA ARG A 229 1.74 -36.27 3.61
C ARG A 229 2.84 -36.43 2.56
N GLU A 230 3.60 -35.36 2.27
CA GLU A 230 4.81 -35.43 1.44
C GLU A 230 5.88 -36.35 2.03
N LEU A 231 6.03 -36.36 3.36
CA LEU A 231 6.95 -37.25 4.07
C LEU A 231 6.48 -38.71 3.97
N GLN A 232 5.21 -38.99 4.28
CA GLN A 232 4.62 -40.33 4.14
C GLN A 232 4.78 -40.91 2.72
N LEU A 233 4.54 -40.10 1.68
CA LEU A 233 4.73 -40.54 0.29
C LEU A 233 6.20 -40.84 -0.05
N LYS A 234 7.15 -40.08 0.52
CA LYS A 234 8.59 -40.37 0.39
C LYS A 234 8.99 -41.63 1.14
N ASP A 235 8.44 -41.87 2.32
CA ASP A 235 8.68 -43.10 3.08
C ASP A 235 8.10 -44.32 2.33
N GLU A 236 6.89 -44.24 1.78
CA GLU A 236 6.32 -45.27 0.89
C GLU A 236 7.22 -45.56 -0.34
N ASP A 237 7.73 -44.53 -1.02
CA ASP A 237 8.60 -44.71 -2.19
C ASP A 237 10.00 -45.19 -1.83
N LEU A 238 10.51 -44.88 -0.63
CA LEU A 238 11.71 -45.47 -0.06
C LEU A 238 11.47 -46.94 0.28
N GLU A 239 10.36 -47.31 0.91
CA GLU A 239 9.99 -48.71 1.19
C GLU A 239 9.86 -49.52 -0.10
N ARG A 240 9.14 -49.00 -1.11
CA ARG A 240 9.05 -49.61 -2.46
C ARG A 240 10.43 -49.79 -3.09
N SER A 241 11.34 -48.82 -2.91
CA SER A 241 12.69 -48.90 -3.47
C SER A 241 13.58 -49.89 -2.71
N VAL A 242 13.48 -49.94 -1.39
CA VAL A 242 14.15 -50.95 -0.55
C VAL A 242 13.60 -52.35 -0.84
N ALA A 243 12.30 -52.51 -1.12
CA ALA A 243 11.70 -53.76 -1.54
C ALA A 243 12.23 -54.21 -2.92
N ARG A 244 12.32 -53.30 -3.90
CA ARG A 244 12.97 -53.56 -5.20
C ARG A 244 14.43 -53.99 -5.02
N TYR A 245 15.25 -53.22 -4.31
CA TYR A 245 16.65 -53.59 -4.08
C TYR A 245 16.83 -54.89 -3.29
N LYS A 246 15.93 -55.24 -2.35
CA LYS A 246 15.93 -56.56 -1.69
C LYS A 246 15.63 -57.69 -2.69
N HIS A 247 14.66 -57.51 -3.58
CA HIS A 247 14.35 -58.45 -4.65
C HIS A 247 15.55 -58.62 -5.60
N ASP A 248 16.10 -57.52 -6.11
CA ASP A 248 17.22 -57.52 -7.06
C ASP A 248 18.47 -58.19 -6.46
N VAL A 249 18.76 -57.92 -5.18
CA VAL A 249 19.85 -58.59 -4.44
C VAL A 249 19.60 -60.09 -4.29
N GLU A 250 18.37 -60.54 -4.07
CA GLU A 250 18.05 -61.97 -3.98
C GLU A 250 18.08 -62.66 -5.35
N GLU A 251 17.61 -62.00 -6.42
CA GLU A 251 17.75 -62.49 -7.78
C GLU A 251 19.24 -62.60 -8.18
N LEU A 252 20.08 -61.64 -7.79
CA LEU A 252 21.53 -61.70 -7.97
C LEU A 252 22.18 -62.80 -7.12
N ARG A 253 21.70 -63.08 -5.90
CA ARG A 253 22.15 -64.23 -5.08
C ARG A 253 21.80 -65.56 -5.74
N VAL A 254 20.59 -65.70 -6.28
CA VAL A 254 20.17 -66.89 -7.03
C VAL A 254 21.01 -67.06 -8.30
N LYS A 255 21.19 -66.00 -9.10
CA LYS A 255 22.07 -66.02 -10.28
C LYS A 255 23.51 -66.40 -9.93
N LEU A 256 24.07 -65.84 -8.85
CA LEU A 256 25.42 -66.17 -8.37
C LEU A 256 25.52 -67.61 -7.85
N ARG A 257 24.47 -68.13 -7.20
CA ARG A 257 24.39 -69.52 -6.76
C ARG A 257 24.37 -70.47 -7.97
N ASN A 258 23.47 -70.24 -8.91
CA ASN A 258 23.35 -71.05 -10.12
C ASN A 258 24.64 -71.01 -10.96
N SER A 259 25.30 -69.84 -11.04
CA SER A 259 26.61 -69.70 -11.68
C SER A 259 27.72 -70.49 -10.95
N LYS A 260 27.75 -70.49 -9.62
CA LYS A 260 28.69 -71.32 -8.82
C LYS A 260 28.40 -72.81 -8.94
N GLU A 261 27.14 -73.21 -9.05
CA GLU A 261 26.73 -74.60 -9.23
C GLU A 261 27.07 -75.09 -10.65
N SER A 262 26.86 -74.27 -11.70
CA SER A 262 27.38 -74.54 -13.06
C SER A 262 28.89 -74.66 -13.06
N ALA A 263 29.61 -73.66 -12.54
CA ALA A 263 31.08 -73.66 -12.54
C ALA A 263 31.68 -74.86 -11.77
N ARG A 264 30.98 -75.38 -10.75
CA ARG A 264 31.33 -76.66 -10.10
C ARG A 264 31.11 -77.85 -11.02
N ALA A 265 29.96 -77.97 -11.67
CA ALA A 265 29.68 -79.05 -12.61
C ALA A 265 30.59 -79.00 -13.87
N ASP A 266 30.99 -77.80 -14.29
CA ASP A 266 31.93 -77.58 -15.39
C ASP A 266 33.37 -77.95 -14.97
N LEU A 267 33.78 -77.64 -13.74
CA LEU A 267 35.05 -78.08 -13.13
C LEU A 267 35.09 -79.60 -12.94
N GLU A 268 34.01 -80.21 -12.46
CA GLU A 268 33.89 -81.66 -12.27
C GLU A 268 33.97 -82.39 -13.63
N ARG A 269 33.28 -81.89 -14.66
CA ARG A 269 33.44 -82.37 -16.04
C ARG A 269 34.86 -82.18 -16.58
N ALA A 270 35.54 -81.07 -16.25
CA ALA A 270 36.94 -80.86 -16.63
C ALA A 270 37.89 -81.83 -15.91
N GLU A 271 37.66 -82.14 -14.63
CA GLU A 271 38.41 -83.17 -13.90
C GLU A 271 38.16 -84.57 -14.43
N GLU A 272 36.92 -84.93 -14.77
CA GLU A 272 36.62 -86.19 -15.46
C GLU A 272 37.35 -86.29 -16.80
N LEU A 273 37.30 -85.23 -17.63
CA LEU A 273 37.97 -85.19 -18.91
C LEU A 273 39.48 -85.29 -18.75
N ARG A 274 40.06 -84.64 -17.73
CA ARG A 274 41.48 -84.81 -17.36
C ARG A 274 41.78 -86.25 -16.98
N LYS A 275 41.02 -86.87 -16.07
CA LYS A 275 41.20 -88.29 -15.65
C LYS A 275 41.03 -89.27 -16.83
N LYS A 276 40.14 -88.96 -17.79
CA LYS A 276 39.95 -89.73 -19.04
C LYS A 276 41.12 -89.54 -20.02
N ALA A 277 41.67 -88.33 -20.13
CA ALA A 277 42.84 -88.03 -20.95
C ALA A 277 44.14 -88.62 -20.36
N GLU A 278 44.29 -88.59 -19.04
CA GLU A 278 45.40 -89.17 -18.29
C GLU A 278 45.44 -90.69 -18.43
N LYS A 279 44.28 -91.37 -18.29
CA LYS A 279 44.16 -92.81 -18.61
C LYS A 279 44.51 -93.12 -20.08
N ARG A 280 44.07 -92.31 -21.03
CA ARG A 280 44.46 -92.48 -22.45
C ARG A 280 45.95 -92.24 -22.69
N ALA A 281 46.57 -91.30 -21.97
CA ALA A 281 48.01 -91.07 -22.05
C ALA A 281 48.80 -92.26 -21.50
N ASP A 282 48.36 -92.85 -20.38
CA ASP A 282 48.88 -94.10 -19.84
C ASP A 282 48.72 -95.29 -20.82
N GLU A 283 47.53 -95.45 -21.42
CA GLU A 283 47.23 -96.49 -22.40
C GLU A 283 48.11 -96.35 -23.65
N LEU A 284 48.26 -95.14 -24.19
CA LEU A 284 49.16 -94.84 -25.31
C LEU A 284 50.64 -94.99 -24.95
N SER A 285 51.02 -94.69 -23.70
CA SER A 285 52.39 -94.86 -23.20
C SER A 285 52.76 -96.35 -23.09
N ARG A 286 51.85 -97.19 -22.58
CA ARG A 286 52.02 -98.66 -22.57
C ARG A 286 52.09 -99.22 -23.99
N ALA A 287 51.16 -98.85 -24.87
CA ALA A 287 51.18 -99.28 -26.26
C ALA A 287 52.48 -98.84 -26.98
N SER A 288 52.96 -97.62 -26.72
CA SER A 288 54.25 -97.12 -27.25
C SER A 288 55.44 -97.93 -26.72
N ALA A 289 55.44 -98.30 -25.44
CA ALA A 289 56.47 -99.17 -24.86
C ALA A 289 56.43 -100.60 -25.43
N GLU A 290 55.24 -101.16 -25.64
CA GLU A 290 55.02 -102.47 -26.29
C GLU A 290 55.50 -102.45 -27.75
N TYR A 291 55.14 -101.42 -28.54
CA TYR A 291 55.65 -101.24 -29.90
C TYR A 291 57.17 -101.04 -29.93
N LYS A 292 57.75 -100.31 -28.98
CA LYS A 292 59.21 -100.13 -28.87
C LYS A 292 59.91 -101.46 -28.56
N ALA A 293 59.39 -102.25 -27.62
CA ALA A 293 59.90 -103.58 -27.33
C ALA A 293 59.79 -104.51 -28.55
N LYS A 294 58.68 -104.46 -29.30
CA LYS A 294 58.51 -105.23 -30.54
C LYS A 294 59.48 -104.81 -31.65
N VAL A 295 59.82 -103.51 -31.74
CA VAL A 295 60.86 -103.01 -32.66
C VAL A 295 62.25 -103.48 -32.23
N GLU A 296 62.56 -103.49 -30.93
CA GLU A 296 63.84 -103.99 -30.40
C GLU A 296 64.00 -105.51 -30.62
N GLU A 297 62.92 -106.29 -30.45
CA GLU A 297 62.86 -107.71 -30.81
C GLU A 297 63.14 -107.93 -32.30
N LEU A 298 62.43 -107.23 -33.19
CA LEU A 298 62.61 -107.33 -34.64
C LEU A 298 64.01 -106.88 -35.11
N LEU A 299 64.62 -105.89 -34.44
CA LEU A 299 66.02 -105.51 -34.69
C LEU A 299 67.01 -106.60 -34.23
N GLY A 300 66.68 -107.32 -33.16
CA GLY A 300 67.37 -108.54 -32.74
C GLY A 300 67.32 -109.62 -33.82
N ASP A 301 66.12 -109.97 -34.30
CA ASP A 301 65.91 -110.96 -35.37
C ASP A 301 66.65 -110.57 -36.66
N ILE A 302 66.58 -109.30 -37.09
CA ILE A 302 67.33 -108.78 -38.23
C ILE A 302 68.83 -108.95 -38.03
N SER A 303 69.35 -108.77 -36.82
CA SER A 303 70.77 -108.99 -36.49
C SER A 303 71.16 -110.47 -36.58
N VAL A 304 70.33 -111.37 -36.06
CA VAL A 304 70.51 -112.83 -36.17
C VAL A 304 70.50 -113.29 -37.62
N LEU A 305 69.50 -112.86 -38.41
CA LEU A 305 69.38 -113.17 -39.84
C LEU A 305 70.57 -112.61 -40.65
N LYS A 306 71.02 -111.39 -40.35
CA LYS A 306 72.22 -110.79 -40.96
C LYS A 306 73.47 -111.61 -40.69
N ASN A 307 73.64 -112.11 -39.46
CA ASN A 307 74.76 -112.98 -39.10
C ASN A 307 74.68 -114.35 -39.78
N ALA A 308 73.47 -114.94 -39.92
CA ALA A 308 73.26 -116.18 -40.67
C ALA A 308 73.62 -116.02 -42.17
N ILE A 309 73.22 -114.89 -42.79
CA ILE A 309 73.59 -114.55 -44.18
C ILE A 309 75.12 -114.38 -44.33
N ILE A 310 75.80 -113.80 -43.33
CA ILE A 310 77.28 -113.70 -43.33
C ILE A 310 77.93 -115.08 -43.21
N ALA A 311 77.37 -115.98 -42.40
CA ALA A 311 77.87 -117.35 -42.27
C ALA A 311 77.72 -118.14 -43.59
N GLU A 312 76.57 -118.09 -44.25
CA GLU A 312 76.36 -118.77 -45.54
C GLU A 312 77.14 -118.13 -46.69
N LYS A 313 77.41 -116.82 -46.66
CA LYS A 313 78.37 -116.19 -47.59
C LYS A 313 79.81 -116.70 -47.41
N ARG A 314 80.23 -117.01 -46.18
CA ARG A 314 81.53 -117.67 -45.93
C ARG A 314 81.52 -119.13 -46.39
N ARG A 315 80.42 -119.85 -46.18
CA ARG A 315 80.24 -121.25 -46.60
C ARG A 315 80.30 -121.40 -48.12
N THR A 316 79.57 -120.56 -48.85
CA THR A 316 79.61 -120.52 -50.33
C THR A 316 80.99 -120.16 -50.86
N ALA A 317 81.69 -119.17 -50.27
CA ALA A 317 83.07 -118.87 -50.65
C ALA A 317 84.05 -120.05 -50.40
N SER A 318 83.87 -120.81 -49.31
CA SER A 318 84.66 -122.01 -49.03
C SER A 318 84.44 -123.11 -50.07
N LEU A 319 83.16 -123.42 -50.36
CA LEU A 319 82.78 -124.41 -51.38
C LEU A 319 83.28 -124.01 -52.78
N GLN A 320 83.29 -122.70 -53.09
CA GLN A 320 83.80 -122.19 -54.36
C GLN A 320 85.32 -122.36 -54.47
N SER A 321 86.07 -122.24 -53.37
CA SER A 321 87.50 -122.55 -53.31
C SER A 321 87.80 -124.06 -53.42
N GLU A 322 86.97 -124.91 -52.80
CA GLU A 322 87.09 -126.37 -52.91
C GLU A 322 86.84 -126.86 -54.34
N LEU A 323 85.81 -126.32 -55.00
CA LEU A 323 85.50 -126.60 -56.41
C LEU A 323 86.67 -126.25 -57.33
N GLN A 324 87.32 -125.10 -57.11
CA GLN A 324 88.45 -124.64 -57.90
C GLN A 324 89.72 -125.50 -57.68
N ALA A 325 89.92 -126.01 -56.46
CA ALA A 325 90.98 -126.99 -56.17
C ALA A 325 90.72 -128.33 -56.87
N GLN A 326 89.48 -128.84 -56.87
CA GLN A 326 89.12 -130.07 -57.57
C GLN A 326 89.29 -129.95 -59.10
N GLN A 327 88.97 -128.79 -59.69
CA GLN A 327 89.20 -128.55 -61.13
C GLN A 327 90.68 -128.69 -61.52
N THR A 328 91.58 -128.10 -60.74
CA THR A 328 93.03 -128.16 -61.02
C THR A 328 93.64 -129.55 -60.85
N ASP A 329 93.18 -130.34 -59.88
CA ASP A 329 93.62 -131.73 -59.67
C ASP A 329 93.12 -132.70 -60.76
N VAL A 330 91.88 -132.49 -61.23
CA VAL A 330 91.31 -133.24 -62.37
C VAL A 330 92.05 -132.92 -63.68
N GLU A 331 92.38 -131.66 -63.95
CA GLU A 331 93.17 -131.29 -65.15
C GLU A 331 94.58 -131.94 -65.13
N GLY A 332 95.27 -131.93 -63.98
CA GLY A 332 96.55 -132.62 -63.82
C GLY A 332 96.43 -134.13 -64.05
N SER A 333 95.40 -134.75 -63.47
CA SER A 333 95.11 -136.19 -63.58
C SER A 333 94.67 -136.64 -64.99
N LEU A 334 94.17 -135.73 -65.82
CA LEU A 334 93.86 -135.98 -67.23
C LEU A 334 95.09 -135.81 -68.12
N ARG A 335 95.89 -134.74 -67.93
CA ARG A 335 97.14 -134.52 -68.69
C ARG A 335 98.12 -135.68 -68.54
N LYS A 336 98.25 -136.24 -67.33
CA LYS A 336 99.12 -137.40 -67.09
C LYS A 336 98.65 -138.66 -67.86
N ARG A 337 97.35 -138.98 -67.80
CA ARG A 337 96.77 -140.13 -68.52
C ARG A 337 96.89 -140.01 -70.03
N ALA A 338 96.76 -138.80 -70.60
CA ALA A 338 96.97 -138.58 -72.02
C ALA A 338 98.42 -138.90 -72.45
N LEU A 339 99.41 -138.41 -71.69
CA LEU A 339 100.83 -138.64 -71.98
C LEU A 339 101.25 -140.11 -71.89
N ASP A 340 100.64 -140.88 -70.98
CA ASP A 340 100.97 -142.29 -70.80
C ASP A 340 100.29 -143.15 -71.89
N ALA A 341 99.03 -142.86 -72.26
CA ALA A 341 98.36 -143.51 -73.39
C ALA A 341 99.02 -143.24 -74.75
N GLU A 342 99.60 -142.04 -74.94
CA GLU A 342 100.33 -141.68 -76.17
C GLU A 342 101.60 -142.51 -76.37
N LYS A 343 102.27 -142.93 -75.28
CA LYS A 343 103.41 -143.86 -75.32
C LYS A 343 102.99 -145.29 -75.65
N GLU A 344 101.91 -145.78 -75.06
CA GLU A 344 101.38 -147.12 -75.35
C GLU A 344 100.99 -147.25 -76.84
N LEU A 345 100.37 -146.20 -77.40
CA LEU A 345 99.96 -146.15 -78.81
C LEU A 345 101.18 -146.15 -79.76
N GLN A 346 102.32 -145.57 -79.36
CA GLN A 346 103.56 -145.63 -80.12
C GLN A 346 104.13 -147.06 -80.19
N VAL A 347 104.13 -147.81 -79.07
CA VAL A 347 104.57 -149.21 -79.04
C VAL A 347 103.69 -150.09 -79.96
N VAL A 348 102.37 -149.90 -79.92
CA VAL A 348 101.42 -150.66 -80.77
C VAL A 348 101.63 -150.37 -82.27
N LYS A 349 102.04 -149.15 -82.65
CA LYS A 349 102.39 -148.85 -84.05
C LYS A 349 103.62 -149.61 -84.55
N GLU A 350 104.64 -149.75 -83.70
CA GLU A 350 105.89 -150.43 -84.05
C GLU A 350 105.69 -151.95 -84.18
N ASP A 351 104.88 -152.56 -83.30
CA ASP A 351 104.52 -153.98 -83.41
C ASP A 351 103.64 -154.26 -84.64
N LEU A 352 102.65 -153.39 -84.91
CA LEU A 352 101.79 -153.49 -86.11
C LEU A 352 102.61 -153.36 -87.41
N ALA A 353 103.63 -152.50 -87.44
CA ALA A 353 104.51 -152.35 -88.61
C ALA A 353 105.25 -153.66 -88.94
N SER A 354 105.65 -154.46 -87.94
CA SER A 354 106.24 -155.79 -88.16
C SER A 354 105.24 -156.75 -88.82
N LYS A 355 103.99 -156.75 -88.34
CA LYS A 355 102.92 -157.65 -88.83
C LYS A 355 102.47 -157.34 -90.26
N VAL A 356 102.50 -156.07 -90.68
CA VAL A 356 102.18 -155.67 -92.06
C VAL A 356 103.18 -156.24 -93.08
N VAL A 357 104.47 -156.33 -92.72
CA VAL A 357 105.49 -156.95 -93.58
C VAL A 357 105.26 -158.45 -93.74
N GLU A 358 104.89 -159.14 -92.65
CA GLU A 358 104.56 -160.57 -92.64
C GLU A 358 103.36 -160.89 -93.55
N ILE A 359 102.30 -160.07 -93.50
CA ILE A 359 101.11 -160.19 -94.37
C ILE A 359 101.42 -159.89 -95.84
N SER A 360 102.31 -158.94 -96.12
CA SER A 360 102.69 -158.57 -97.50
C SER A 360 103.28 -159.75 -98.27
N ASN A 361 104.15 -160.53 -97.63
CA ASN A 361 104.74 -161.74 -98.20
C ASN A 361 103.69 -162.83 -98.51
N LEU A 362 102.68 -162.98 -97.65
CA LEU A 362 101.59 -163.96 -97.87
C LEU A 362 100.73 -163.56 -99.08
N ASN A 363 100.38 -162.28 -99.23
CA ASN A 363 99.56 -161.79 -100.35
C ASN A 363 100.20 -161.98 -101.73
N ALA A 364 101.54 -161.94 -101.83
CA ALA A 364 102.25 -162.25 -103.07
C ALA A 364 102.02 -163.69 -103.58
N THR A 365 101.69 -164.61 -102.68
CA THR A 365 101.32 -166.00 -103.01
C THR A 365 99.91 -166.08 -103.58
N LEU A 366 98.98 -165.31 -103.02
CA LEU A 366 97.55 -165.33 -103.33
C LEU A 366 97.27 -164.73 -104.72
N SER A 367 97.95 -163.63 -105.07
CA SER A 367 97.77 -162.92 -106.34
C SER A 367 98.01 -163.79 -107.59
N LYS A 368 98.85 -164.83 -107.51
CA LYS A 368 99.11 -165.77 -108.62
C LYS A 368 97.91 -166.66 -108.97
N LEU A 369 96.97 -166.87 -108.04
CA LEU A 369 95.77 -167.68 -108.28
C LEU A 369 94.63 -166.86 -108.90
N THR A 370 94.53 -165.57 -108.58
CA THR A 370 93.45 -164.68 -109.07
C THR A 370 93.47 -164.48 -110.58
N ILE A 371 94.65 -164.45 -111.20
CA ILE A 371 94.85 -164.22 -112.64
C ILE A 371 94.11 -165.26 -113.51
N ALA A 372 93.85 -166.47 -112.99
CA ALA A 372 93.21 -167.55 -113.73
C ALA A 372 91.69 -167.40 -113.96
N LEU A 373 90.99 -166.56 -113.18
CA LEU A 373 89.53 -166.35 -113.31
C LEU A 373 89.15 -165.03 -114.00
N GLN A 374 90.11 -164.17 -114.32
CA GLN A 374 89.90 -162.76 -114.63
C GLN A 374 89.63 -162.46 -116.13
N ILE A 375 89.04 -163.42 -116.86
CA ILE A 375 88.88 -163.39 -118.33
C ILE A 375 87.41 -163.36 -118.81
N ALA A 376 86.44 -163.69 -117.95
CA ALA A 376 85.05 -163.95 -118.36
C ALA A 376 84.01 -162.93 -117.83
N ASP A 377 84.43 -161.69 -117.54
CA ASP A 377 83.53 -160.65 -116.98
C ASP A 377 83.67 -159.29 -117.70
N GLN A 378 83.67 -159.34 -119.05
CA GLN A 378 83.49 -158.17 -119.91
C GLN A 378 82.54 -158.52 -121.08
N GLU A 379 81.72 -157.56 -121.49
CA GLU A 379 80.88 -157.55 -122.70
C GLU A 379 79.81 -158.67 -122.89
N SER A 380 78.71 -158.69 -122.10
CA SER A 380 77.39 -158.96 -122.71
C SER A 380 76.13 -158.55 -121.92
N THR A 381 75.39 -157.49 -122.28
CA THR A 381 75.89 -156.21 -122.82
C THR A 381 75.14 -155.00 -122.23
N ARG A 382 73.97 -154.50 -122.67
CA ARG A 382 72.67 -155.12 -123.05
C ARG A 382 72.03 -156.06 -122.01
N LEU A 383 72.38 -155.79 -120.74
CA LEU A 383 71.62 -156.03 -119.49
C LEU A 383 70.98 -154.65 -119.11
N LYS A 384 69.74 -154.42 -118.65
CA LYS A 384 68.77 -155.04 -117.71
C LYS A 384 69.13 -154.92 -116.20
N SER A 385 68.25 -154.55 -115.24
CA SER A 385 66.92 -153.86 -115.24
C SER A 385 66.27 -153.70 -113.81
N LEU A 386 65.46 -152.64 -113.59
CA LEU A 386 64.18 -152.57 -112.76
C LEU A 386 64.10 -152.41 -111.19
N ASN A 387 63.09 -151.60 -110.73
CA ASN A 387 62.01 -151.84 -109.68
C ASN A 387 61.95 -151.31 -108.18
N ALA A 388 61.02 -150.36 -107.89
CA ALA A 388 59.76 -150.32 -107.02
C ALA A 388 59.57 -150.39 -105.43
N GLU A 389 58.54 -149.61 -104.92
CA GLU A 389 57.51 -149.81 -103.78
C GLU A 389 57.81 -149.64 -102.23
N LEU A 390 56.91 -149.37 -101.20
CA LEU A 390 55.53 -148.76 -100.98
C LEU A 390 55.10 -148.60 -99.43
N GLU A 391 53.89 -148.04 -99.08
CA GLU A 391 53.02 -148.13 -97.80
C GLU A 391 53.31 -147.25 -96.51
N ARG A 392 52.46 -146.92 -95.46
CA ARG A 392 51.00 -146.85 -94.98
C ARG A 392 50.91 -145.85 -93.72
N ALA A 393 49.93 -145.51 -92.81
CA ALA A 393 48.50 -145.67 -92.29
C ALA A 393 48.14 -144.39 -91.37
N LYS A 394 47.18 -144.11 -90.42
CA LYS A 394 45.86 -144.47 -89.73
C LYS A 394 45.49 -143.27 -88.72
N SER A 395 44.50 -143.03 -87.82
CA SER A 395 43.06 -143.29 -87.31
C SER A 395 42.76 -142.26 -86.13
N ASN A 396 41.65 -141.97 -85.36
CA ASN A 396 40.25 -142.45 -85.01
C ASN A 396 39.34 -141.30 -84.36
N SER A 397 38.15 -141.53 -83.70
CA SER A 397 37.08 -140.48 -83.37
C SER A 397 35.90 -140.82 -82.33
N LEU A 398 34.67 -140.19 -82.45
CA LEU A 398 33.26 -140.46 -81.90
C LEU A 398 32.74 -139.64 -80.63
N LEU A 399 31.44 -139.38 -80.23
CA LEU A 399 30.01 -139.45 -80.75
C LEU A 399 28.93 -138.59 -79.93
N ASP A 400 27.57 -138.78 -80.09
CA ASP A 400 26.34 -138.01 -79.60
C ASP A 400 25.08 -138.93 -79.33
N GLY A 401 23.84 -138.68 -78.77
CA GLY A 401 23.01 -137.52 -78.25
C GLY A 401 21.51 -137.86 -77.85
N VAL A 402 20.52 -136.89 -77.91
CA VAL A 402 19.02 -137.03 -78.20
C VAL A 402 17.84 -136.98 -77.12
N LYS A 403 16.86 -136.02 -77.30
CA LYS A 403 15.36 -135.90 -76.96
C LYS A 403 14.78 -136.12 -75.53
N SER A 404 13.66 -135.54 -75.01
CA SER A 404 12.64 -134.48 -75.34
C SER A 404 11.14 -134.91 -75.40
N VAL A 405 10.42 -134.86 -74.26
CA VAL A 405 8.92 -134.84 -74.17
C VAL A 405 8.40 -133.90 -73.05
N SER A 406 9.15 -133.74 -71.96
CA SER A 406 8.66 -133.15 -70.71
C SER A 406 8.50 -131.61 -70.64
N LEU A 407 8.88 -130.87 -71.69
CA LEU A 407 9.03 -129.41 -71.62
C LEU A 407 7.72 -128.62 -71.72
N GLN A 408 6.75 -129.08 -72.53
CA GLN A 408 5.53 -128.32 -72.85
C GLN A 408 4.72 -127.90 -71.62
N LYS A 409 4.62 -128.79 -70.61
CA LYS A 409 3.80 -128.55 -69.40
C LYS A 409 4.36 -127.48 -68.46
N TYR A 410 5.66 -127.16 -68.54
CA TYR A 410 6.25 -126.10 -67.72
C TYR A 410 5.99 -124.71 -68.28
N GLU A 411 5.88 -124.56 -69.62
CA GLU A 411 5.68 -123.26 -70.26
C GLU A 411 4.30 -122.66 -69.98
N ASP A 412 3.25 -123.49 -69.95
CA ASP A 412 1.88 -123.03 -69.66
C ASP A 412 1.72 -122.58 -68.20
N VAL A 413 2.34 -123.27 -67.24
CA VAL A 413 2.36 -122.87 -65.82
C VAL A 413 3.12 -121.56 -65.64
N ILE A 414 4.27 -121.39 -66.33
CA ILE A 414 5.04 -120.13 -66.32
C ILE A 414 4.23 -118.97 -66.94
N ARG A 415 3.33 -119.25 -67.90
CA ARG A 415 2.45 -118.23 -68.48
C ARG A 415 1.40 -117.74 -67.50
N ASP A 416 0.66 -118.65 -66.87
CA ASP A 416 -0.38 -118.27 -65.90
C ASP A 416 0.23 -117.58 -64.66
N MET A 417 1.37 -118.07 -64.13
CA MET A 417 2.10 -117.37 -63.08
C MET A 417 2.48 -115.93 -63.45
N LYS A 418 2.94 -115.69 -64.70
CA LYS A 418 3.25 -114.32 -65.17
C LYS A 418 2.02 -113.43 -65.27
N ASP A 419 0.88 -113.97 -65.69
CA ASP A 419 -0.37 -113.20 -65.83
C ASP A 419 -1.09 -113.01 -64.48
N GLN A 420 -0.85 -113.87 -63.48
CA GLN A 420 -1.20 -113.62 -62.08
C GLN A 420 -0.29 -112.54 -61.46
N MET A 421 1.03 -112.61 -61.67
CA MET A 421 1.98 -111.59 -61.19
C MET A 421 1.70 -110.20 -61.79
N ARG A 422 1.30 -110.11 -63.08
CA ARG A 422 0.95 -108.83 -63.69
C ARG A 422 -0.28 -108.20 -63.03
N ARG A 423 -1.35 -108.98 -62.82
CA ARG A 423 -2.56 -108.54 -62.11
C ARG A 423 -2.26 -108.12 -60.66
N ALA A 424 -1.39 -108.86 -59.96
CA ALA A 424 -0.96 -108.48 -58.60
C ALA A 424 -0.22 -107.14 -58.59
N ALA A 425 0.71 -106.91 -59.53
CA ALA A 425 1.43 -105.64 -59.65
C ALA A 425 0.51 -104.47 -60.03
N GLU A 426 -0.49 -104.70 -60.88
CA GLU A 426 -1.52 -103.72 -61.24
C GLU A 426 -2.38 -103.32 -60.02
N CYS A 427 -2.82 -104.29 -59.21
CA CYS A 427 -3.53 -104.02 -57.96
C CYS A 427 -2.66 -103.26 -56.93
N SER A 428 -1.39 -103.66 -56.74
CA SER A 428 -0.47 -102.93 -55.85
C SER A 428 -0.30 -101.48 -56.30
N ARG A 429 -0.13 -101.23 -57.60
CA ARG A 429 0.06 -99.88 -58.16
C ARG A 429 -1.20 -99.02 -58.05
N ALA A 430 -2.39 -99.61 -58.17
CA ALA A 430 -3.65 -98.92 -57.91
C ALA A 430 -3.77 -98.50 -56.44
N LEU A 431 -3.46 -99.40 -55.50
CA LEU A 431 -3.47 -99.10 -54.07
C LEU A 431 -2.41 -98.07 -53.67
N GLU A 432 -1.23 -98.07 -54.30
CA GLU A 432 -0.21 -97.02 -54.10
C GLU A 432 -0.72 -95.65 -54.58
N LEU A 433 -1.38 -95.57 -55.74
CA LEU A 433 -1.96 -94.32 -56.25
C LEU A 433 -3.10 -93.82 -55.36
N GLU A 434 -3.95 -94.73 -54.86
CA GLU A 434 -5.05 -94.37 -53.95
C GLU A 434 -4.52 -93.90 -52.58
N ASN A 435 -3.53 -94.58 -52.02
CA ASN A 435 -2.86 -94.20 -50.77
C ASN A 435 -2.16 -92.84 -50.90
N ASN A 436 -1.46 -92.57 -52.01
CA ASN A 436 -0.91 -91.25 -52.30
C ASN A 436 -2.02 -90.18 -52.46
N GLY A 437 -3.17 -90.52 -53.04
CA GLY A 437 -4.34 -89.65 -53.12
C GLY A 437 -4.97 -89.34 -51.75
N TYR A 438 -5.01 -90.31 -50.83
CA TYR A 438 -5.41 -90.07 -49.44
C TYR A 438 -4.37 -89.23 -48.69
N LYS A 439 -3.07 -89.49 -48.88
CA LYS A 439 -2.00 -88.72 -48.27
C LYS A 439 -2.02 -87.24 -48.70
N ALA A 440 -2.19 -86.97 -49.99
CA ALA A 440 -2.34 -85.60 -50.50
C ALA A 440 -3.56 -84.87 -49.91
N LYS A 441 -4.70 -85.55 -49.77
CA LYS A 441 -5.89 -84.99 -49.08
C LYS A 441 -5.65 -84.76 -47.59
N LEU A 442 -4.84 -85.60 -46.93
CA LEU A 442 -4.50 -85.45 -45.53
C LEU A 442 -3.55 -84.26 -45.32
N GLU A 443 -2.57 -84.08 -46.21
CA GLU A 443 -1.70 -82.88 -46.28
C GLU A 443 -2.52 -81.60 -46.58
N GLU A 444 -3.51 -81.66 -47.49
CA GLU A 444 -4.45 -80.54 -47.77
C GLU A 444 -5.32 -80.19 -46.55
N VAL A 445 -5.82 -81.19 -45.82
CA VAL A 445 -6.59 -80.99 -44.58
C VAL A 445 -5.70 -80.45 -43.46
N SER A 446 -4.46 -80.92 -43.33
CA SER A 446 -3.49 -80.38 -42.37
C SER A 446 -3.21 -78.90 -42.63
N LEU A 447 -2.94 -78.50 -43.89
CA LEU A 447 -2.73 -77.10 -44.26
C LEU A 447 -3.95 -76.22 -43.93
N LYS A 448 -5.17 -76.67 -44.27
CA LYS A 448 -6.40 -75.93 -43.94
C LYS A 448 -6.64 -75.83 -42.43
N LEU A 449 -6.21 -76.82 -41.66
CA LEU A 449 -6.34 -76.83 -40.20
C LEU A 449 -5.29 -75.90 -39.56
N GLU A 450 -4.09 -75.80 -40.14
CA GLU A 450 -3.06 -74.83 -39.77
C GLU A 450 -3.46 -73.38 -40.14
N GLU A 451 -4.04 -73.16 -41.32
CA GLU A 451 -4.65 -71.87 -41.71
C GLU A 451 -5.76 -71.46 -40.75
N LEU A 452 -6.66 -72.39 -40.39
CA LEU A 452 -7.73 -72.16 -39.40
C LEU A 452 -7.19 -71.88 -37.99
N GLN A 453 -6.06 -72.49 -37.60
CA GLN A 453 -5.38 -72.18 -36.33
C GLN A 453 -4.78 -70.77 -36.36
N GLN A 454 -4.08 -70.40 -37.43
CA GLN A 454 -3.53 -69.04 -37.60
C GLN A 454 -4.65 -67.98 -37.67
N ASP A 455 -5.79 -68.28 -38.29
CA ASP A 455 -6.96 -67.39 -38.26
C ASP A 455 -7.61 -67.32 -36.88
N HIS A 456 -7.69 -68.43 -36.14
CA HIS A 456 -8.19 -68.43 -34.77
C HIS A 456 -7.28 -67.59 -33.85
N GLU A 457 -5.95 -67.72 -33.97
CA GLU A 457 -4.99 -66.89 -33.24
C GLU A 457 -5.09 -65.40 -33.63
N ARG A 458 -5.22 -65.08 -34.94
CA ARG A 458 -5.46 -63.71 -35.41
C ARG A 458 -6.77 -63.13 -34.87
N VAL A 459 -7.83 -63.94 -34.76
CA VAL A 459 -9.12 -63.53 -34.17
C VAL A 459 -9.02 -63.36 -32.65
N LEU A 460 -8.33 -64.26 -31.93
CA LEU A 460 -8.07 -64.11 -30.50
C LEU A 460 -7.26 -62.86 -30.19
N GLU A 461 -6.19 -62.60 -30.96
CA GLU A 461 -5.35 -61.41 -30.81
C GLU A 461 -6.12 -60.12 -31.15
N LYS A 462 -6.97 -60.14 -32.19
CA LYS A 462 -7.91 -59.05 -32.48
C LYS A 462 -8.93 -58.85 -31.36
N ASN A 463 -9.43 -59.91 -30.74
CA ASN A 463 -10.35 -59.82 -29.60
C ASN A 463 -9.68 -59.30 -28.33
N LYS A 464 -8.41 -59.65 -28.05
CA LYS A 464 -7.63 -59.02 -26.96
C LYS A 464 -7.49 -57.51 -27.18
N ARG A 465 -7.17 -57.09 -28.40
CA ARG A 465 -7.09 -55.66 -28.77
C ARG A 465 -8.43 -54.98 -28.59
N ILE A 466 -9.53 -55.57 -29.06
CA ILE A 466 -10.89 -55.06 -28.83
C ILE A 466 -11.26 -55.00 -27.34
N SER A 467 -10.72 -55.88 -26.47
CA SER A 467 -10.88 -55.75 -25.00
C SER A 467 -10.10 -54.55 -24.45
N ALA A 468 -8.82 -54.44 -24.79
CA ALA A 468 -7.98 -53.31 -24.38
C ALA A 468 -8.51 -51.96 -24.91
N ASP A 469 -9.04 -51.93 -26.14
CA ASP A 469 -9.71 -50.77 -26.72
C ASP A 469 -11.02 -50.44 -25.99
N LYS A 470 -11.80 -51.45 -25.57
CA LYS A 470 -12.99 -51.23 -24.71
C LYS A 470 -12.62 -50.70 -23.33
N GLU A 471 -11.56 -51.22 -22.72
CA GLU A 471 -11.04 -50.75 -21.42
C GLU A 471 -10.48 -49.32 -21.53
N ALA A 472 -9.81 -48.98 -22.64
CA ALA A 472 -9.41 -47.61 -22.94
C ALA A 472 -10.62 -46.70 -23.17
N VAL A 473 -11.65 -47.17 -23.87
CA VAL A 473 -12.91 -46.42 -24.10
C VAL A 473 -13.67 -46.20 -22.80
N THR A 474 -13.77 -47.16 -21.89
CA THR A 474 -14.43 -46.94 -20.58
C THR A 474 -13.63 -45.95 -19.72
N ILE A 475 -12.30 -46.05 -19.68
CA ILE A 475 -11.45 -45.05 -19.01
C ILE A 475 -11.64 -43.65 -19.61
N LEU A 476 -11.75 -43.54 -20.93
CA LEU A 476 -12.02 -42.26 -21.62
C LEU A 476 -13.45 -41.75 -21.36
N GLN A 477 -14.45 -42.63 -21.23
CA GLN A 477 -15.81 -42.27 -20.85
C GLN A 477 -15.89 -41.78 -19.39
N THR A 478 -15.17 -42.42 -18.45
CA THR A 478 -15.05 -41.92 -17.07
C THR A 478 -14.41 -40.54 -17.05
N LYS A 479 -13.29 -40.34 -17.77
CA LYS A 479 -12.64 -39.03 -17.88
C LYS A 479 -13.49 -37.98 -18.57
N LEU A 480 -14.32 -38.36 -19.56
CA LEU A 480 -15.26 -37.45 -20.19
C LEU A 480 -16.34 -37.01 -19.18
N ALA A 481 -16.91 -37.94 -18.41
CA ALA A 481 -17.89 -37.62 -17.36
C ALA A 481 -17.27 -36.77 -16.23
N GLU A 482 -16.02 -37.01 -15.84
CA GLU A 482 -15.26 -36.16 -14.91
C GLU A 482 -15.11 -34.74 -15.47
N ILE A 483 -14.71 -34.61 -16.75
CA ILE A 483 -14.58 -33.32 -17.43
C ILE A 483 -15.95 -32.62 -17.60
N GLU A 484 -17.03 -33.35 -17.85
CA GLU A 484 -18.38 -32.79 -17.95
C GLU A 484 -18.87 -32.26 -16.59
N VAL A 485 -18.65 -33.00 -15.50
CA VAL A 485 -18.93 -32.56 -14.13
C VAL A 485 -18.08 -31.32 -13.76
N GLU A 486 -16.80 -31.30 -14.14
CA GLU A 486 -15.92 -30.16 -13.89
C GLU A 486 -16.30 -28.94 -14.75
N ASN A 487 -16.73 -29.16 -15.99
CA ASN A 487 -17.24 -28.12 -16.89
C ASN A 487 -18.57 -27.55 -16.37
N ASP A 488 -19.47 -28.36 -15.83
CA ASP A 488 -20.71 -27.88 -15.21
C ASP A 488 -20.47 -27.18 -13.85
N ARG A 489 -19.46 -27.61 -13.08
CA ARG A 489 -18.96 -26.83 -11.93
C ARG A 489 -18.41 -25.47 -12.37
N LEU A 490 -17.61 -25.43 -13.43
CA LEU A 490 -17.06 -24.19 -13.99
C LEU A 490 -18.16 -23.29 -14.57
N LYS A 491 -19.16 -23.81 -15.28
CA LYS A 491 -20.34 -23.04 -15.73
C LYS A 491 -21.10 -22.43 -14.56
N LYS A 492 -21.36 -23.22 -13.49
CA LYS A 492 -22.01 -22.70 -12.27
C LYS A 492 -21.17 -21.62 -11.59
N ARG A 493 -19.85 -21.81 -11.49
CA ARG A 493 -18.91 -20.83 -10.93
C ARG A 493 -18.82 -19.56 -11.78
N ILE A 494 -18.88 -19.68 -13.11
CA ILE A 494 -18.95 -18.56 -14.05
C ILE A 494 -20.29 -17.84 -13.95
N SER A 495 -21.41 -18.55 -13.78
CA SER A 495 -22.72 -17.93 -13.49
C SER A 495 -22.64 -17.11 -12.21
N LEU A 496 -22.20 -17.69 -11.09
CA LEU A 496 -22.04 -16.98 -9.80
C LEU A 496 -21.12 -15.73 -9.87
N ILE A 497 -20.16 -15.71 -10.80
CA ILE A 497 -19.29 -14.55 -11.09
C ILE A 497 -20.02 -13.51 -11.96
N LEU A 498 -20.87 -13.91 -12.90
CA LEU A 498 -21.68 -13.03 -13.77
C LEU A 498 -22.93 -12.48 -13.06
N ASP A 499 -23.53 -13.28 -12.18
CA ASP A 499 -24.72 -12.97 -11.37
C ASP A 499 -24.36 -12.06 -10.16
N GLY A 500 -23.07 -11.85 -9.90
CA GLY A 500 -22.54 -10.74 -9.09
C GLY A 500 -22.40 -10.99 -7.59
N GLU A 501 -22.85 -12.13 -7.05
CA GLU A 501 -22.86 -12.38 -5.60
C GLU A 501 -21.60 -13.07 -5.04
N SER A 502 -20.68 -13.59 -5.87
CA SER A 502 -19.42 -14.19 -5.37
C SER A 502 -18.18 -13.87 -6.22
N VAL A 503 -17.84 -12.59 -6.32
CA VAL A 503 -16.46 -12.16 -6.62
C VAL A 503 -15.79 -11.82 -5.28
N GLU A 504 -14.58 -12.34 -5.05
CA GLU A 504 -13.86 -12.13 -3.78
C GLU A 504 -13.69 -10.63 -3.47
N PRO A 505 -13.76 -10.19 -2.18
CA PRO A 505 -13.65 -8.79 -1.81
C PRO A 505 -12.40 -8.13 -2.40
N ASP A 506 -11.25 -8.80 -2.27
CA ASP A 506 -9.96 -8.38 -2.82
C ASP A 506 -9.98 -8.26 -4.35
N SER A 507 -10.75 -9.09 -5.05
CA SER A 507 -10.91 -9.01 -6.51
C SER A 507 -11.80 -7.82 -6.92
N ILE A 508 -12.88 -7.54 -6.18
CA ILE A 508 -13.70 -6.33 -6.40
C ILE A 508 -12.88 -5.07 -6.06
N GLU A 509 -12.12 -5.10 -4.97
CA GLU A 509 -11.32 -3.98 -4.52
C GLU A 509 -10.12 -3.72 -5.43
N LEU A 510 -9.46 -4.76 -5.94
CA LEU A 510 -8.41 -4.65 -6.96
C LEU A 510 -8.98 -4.08 -8.26
N LEU A 511 -10.17 -4.51 -8.69
CA LEU A 511 -10.86 -3.92 -9.86
C LEU A 511 -11.23 -2.45 -9.63
N ARG A 512 -11.71 -2.08 -8.43
CA ARG A 512 -11.97 -0.67 -8.07
C ARG A 512 -10.70 0.16 -8.02
N LYS A 513 -9.63 -0.33 -7.38
CA LYS A 513 -8.31 0.33 -7.34
C LYS A 513 -7.74 0.49 -8.74
N MET A 514 -7.81 -0.54 -9.59
CA MET A 514 -7.39 -0.45 -11.00
C MET A 514 -8.25 0.53 -11.80
N GLN A 515 -9.56 0.60 -11.56
CA GLN A 515 -10.47 1.58 -12.18
C GLN A 515 -10.14 3.02 -11.73
N VAL A 516 -9.88 3.24 -10.45
CA VAL A 516 -9.43 4.53 -9.90
C VAL A 516 -8.08 4.93 -10.49
N HIS A 517 -7.09 4.02 -10.54
CA HIS A 517 -5.80 4.29 -11.20
C HIS A 517 -5.95 4.55 -12.70
N MET A 518 -6.86 3.88 -13.40
CA MET A 518 -7.19 4.17 -14.80
C MET A 518 -7.83 5.57 -14.96
N GLN A 519 -8.69 6.00 -14.05
CA GLN A 519 -9.25 7.36 -14.06
C GLN A 519 -8.18 8.41 -13.70
N LEU A 520 -7.29 8.13 -12.75
CA LEU A 520 -6.16 8.99 -12.41
C LEU A 520 -5.20 9.15 -13.61
N ALA A 521 -4.88 8.04 -14.28
CA ALA A 521 -4.07 8.03 -15.50
C ALA A 521 -4.77 8.75 -16.67
N ALA A 522 -6.08 8.58 -16.85
CA ALA A 522 -6.85 9.30 -17.86
C ALA A 522 -6.86 10.82 -17.58
N ASN A 523 -7.00 11.22 -16.31
CA ASN A 523 -6.92 12.61 -15.89
C ASN A 523 -5.51 13.19 -16.12
N MET A 524 -4.45 12.46 -15.73
CA MET A 524 -3.06 12.85 -16.04
C MET A 524 -2.84 13.00 -17.56
N ILE A 525 -3.36 12.07 -18.37
CA ILE A 525 -3.28 12.16 -19.84
C ILE A 525 -4.05 13.38 -20.37
N ALA A 526 -5.20 13.73 -19.79
CA ALA A 526 -5.93 14.95 -20.13
C ALA A 526 -5.12 16.22 -19.76
N THR A 527 -4.61 16.31 -18.53
CA THR A 527 -3.78 17.45 -18.08
C THR A 527 -2.49 17.57 -18.90
N LEU A 528 -1.81 16.47 -19.20
CA LEU A 528 -0.63 16.46 -20.09
C LEU A 528 -0.98 16.89 -21.52
N LYS A 529 -2.18 16.53 -22.01
CA LYS A 529 -2.67 16.95 -23.34
C LYS A 529 -3.00 18.44 -23.37
N GLU A 530 -3.60 18.99 -22.32
CA GLU A 530 -3.83 20.44 -22.15
C GLU A 530 -2.50 21.21 -22.02
N GLN A 531 -1.56 20.71 -21.21
CA GLN A 531 -0.20 21.29 -21.10
C GLN A 531 0.52 21.25 -22.45
N ASN A 532 0.41 20.17 -23.21
CA ASN A 532 0.99 20.05 -24.55
C ASN A 532 0.30 21.01 -25.55
N GLN A 533 -1.02 21.18 -25.50
CA GLN A 533 -1.73 22.23 -26.25
C GLN A 533 -1.29 23.64 -25.87
N ALA A 534 -1.11 23.93 -24.58
CA ALA A 534 -0.60 25.21 -24.08
C ALA A 534 0.87 25.45 -24.48
N LEU A 535 1.69 24.41 -24.54
CA LEU A 535 3.06 24.47 -25.04
C LEU A 535 3.09 24.68 -26.57
N ASN A 536 2.20 24.03 -27.33
CA ASN A 536 2.08 24.27 -28.77
C ASN A 536 1.55 25.68 -29.08
N LEU A 537 0.65 26.23 -28.26
CA LEU A 537 0.26 27.65 -28.33
C LEU A 537 1.43 28.58 -27.99
N LYS A 538 2.21 28.29 -26.94
CA LYS A 538 3.43 29.06 -26.61
C LYS A 538 4.48 28.98 -27.73
N ASN A 539 4.70 27.80 -28.32
CA ASN A 539 5.58 27.60 -29.46
C ASN A 539 5.06 28.31 -30.71
N SER A 540 3.75 28.31 -30.98
CA SER A 540 3.15 29.06 -32.08
C SER A 540 3.34 30.57 -31.91
N ILE A 541 3.11 31.10 -30.70
CA ILE A 541 3.34 32.52 -30.37
C ILE A 541 4.84 32.88 -30.44
N LEU A 542 5.72 31.97 -30.01
CA LEU A 542 7.18 32.13 -30.14
C LEU A 542 7.61 32.09 -31.62
N ASN A 543 7.07 31.18 -32.42
CA ASN A 543 7.34 31.06 -33.86
C ASN A 543 6.81 32.29 -34.61
N GLU A 544 5.64 32.83 -34.27
CA GLU A 544 5.15 34.11 -34.78
C GLU A 544 6.09 35.27 -34.44
N ARG A 545 6.53 35.37 -33.18
CA ARG A 545 7.49 36.40 -32.75
C ARG A 545 8.82 36.25 -33.47
N LEU A 546 9.34 35.03 -33.56
CA LEU A 546 10.59 34.71 -34.27
C LEU A 546 10.48 35.06 -35.76
N LYS A 547 9.36 34.72 -36.41
CA LYS A 547 9.06 35.07 -37.81
C LYS A 547 8.98 36.58 -38.02
N LYS A 548 8.37 37.33 -37.08
CA LYS A 548 8.37 38.81 -37.05
C LYS A 548 9.76 39.44 -36.85
N TYR A 549 10.70 38.75 -36.19
CA TYR A 549 12.07 39.24 -35.97
C TYR A 549 13.11 38.74 -36.99
N THR A 550 12.84 37.67 -37.74
CA THR A 550 13.85 37.01 -38.61
C THR A 550 13.47 36.90 -40.08
N ASN A 551 12.18 37.10 -40.44
CA ASN A 551 11.64 36.84 -41.78
C ASN A 551 11.87 35.40 -42.33
N LEU A 552 12.25 34.44 -41.47
CA LEU A 552 12.49 33.05 -41.87
C LEU A 552 11.23 32.18 -41.64
N ASP A 553 10.72 31.60 -42.73
CA ASP A 553 9.50 30.80 -42.72
C ASP A 553 9.78 29.31 -42.45
N TYR A 554 9.95 28.97 -41.17
CA TYR A 554 10.09 27.59 -40.72
C TYR A 554 8.77 26.82 -40.87
N LYS A 555 8.68 25.98 -41.91
CA LYS A 555 7.56 25.05 -42.09
C LYS A 555 7.56 23.96 -41.03
N GLU A 556 6.55 23.97 -40.17
CA GLU A 556 6.22 22.82 -39.32
C GLU A 556 5.83 21.61 -40.19
N THR A 557 6.52 20.48 -39.99
CA THR A 557 6.14 19.21 -40.61
C THR A 557 4.96 18.60 -39.87
N ALA A 558 3.78 18.62 -40.49
CA ALA A 558 2.55 18.09 -39.90
C ALA A 558 2.66 16.60 -39.51
N PRO A 559 2.02 16.17 -38.41
CA PRO A 559 2.01 14.77 -37.99
C PRO A 559 1.26 13.89 -39.00
N SER A 560 1.81 12.70 -39.27
CA SER A 560 1.19 11.72 -40.17
C SER A 560 0.00 11.00 -39.51
N PRO A 561 -1.05 10.64 -40.26
CA PRO A 561 -2.20 9.92 -39.72
C PRO A 561 -1.83 8.48 -39.27
N PRO A 562 -2.57 7.89 -38.31
CA PRO A 562 -2.25 6.59 -37.74
C PRO A 562 -2.39 5.46 -38.77
N ARG A 563 -1.37 4.60 -38.84
CA ARG A 563 -1.33 3.45 -39.73
C ARG A 563 -2.16 2.31 -39.16
N ALA A 564 -3.12 1.82 -39.94
CA ALA A 564 -3.94 0.65 -39.57
C ALA A 564 -3.07 -0.62 -39.36
N PRO A 565 -3.49 -1.55 -38.47
CA PRO A 565 -2.69 -2.73 -38.14
C PRO A 565 -2.64 -3.73 -39.30
N HIS A 566 -1.43 -4.16 -39.66
CA HIS A 566 -1.23 -5.28 -40.57
C HIS A 566 -1.22 -6.61 -39.81
N SER A 567 -1.90 -7.62 -40.35
CA SER A 567 -1.87 -9.00 -39.85
C SER A 567 -0.50 -9.67 -40.13
N PRO A 568 -0.07 -10.62 -39.29
CA PRO A 568 1.25 -11.24 -39.43
C PRO A 568 1.29 -12.29 -40.55
N SER A 569 2.29 -12.20 -41.42
CA SER A 569 2.66 -13.26 -42.37
C SER A 569 4.15 -13.62 -42.21
N LYS A 570 4.51 -14.85 -42.59
CA LYS A 570 5.78 -15.52 -42.23
C LYS A 570 6.88 -15.28 -43.26
N GLY A 571 8.15 -15.42 -42.84
CA GLY A 571 9.11 -16.17 -43.65
C GLY A 571 10.38 -15.51 -44.21
N SER A 572 11.19 -14.88 -43.34
CA SER A 572 12.68 -14.99 -43.41
C SER A 572 13.37 -14.51 -44.73
N PRO A 573 14.67 -14.76 -45.02
CA PRO A 573 15.59 -13.61 -45.10
C PRO A 573 16.46 -13.50 -46.37
N ALA A 574 16.72 -12.27 -46.83
CA ALA A 574 17.73 -11.99 -47.85
C ALA A 574 18.59 -10.78 -47.47
N ARG A 575 19.92 -10.97 -47.42
CA ARG A 575 20.91 -9.88 -47.40
C ARG A 575 21.23 -9.51 -48.85
N THR A 576 21.35 -8.22 -49.17
CA THR A 576 22.64 -7.59 -49.54
C THR A 576 22.45 -6.17 -50.08
N ASN A 577 23.34 -5.24 -49.64
CA ASN A 577 23.89 -4.10 -50.41
C ASN A 577 22.94 -3.02 -50.98
N LYS A 578 23.33 -1.74 -51.10
CA LYS A 578 24.42 -0.93 -50.51
C LYS A 578 24.10 0.56 -50.74
N ALA A 579 24.82 1.43 -50.02
CA ALA A 579 24.98 2.88 -50.25
C ALA A 579 23.88 3.84 -49.74
N SER A 580 24.12 4.38 -48.54
CA SER A 580 24.36 5.82 -48.41
C SER A 580 25.46 6.06 -47.36
N ARG A 581 26.29 7.10 -47.54
CA ARG A 581 27.34 7.48 -46.58
C ARG A 581 26.96 8.80 -45.91
N HIS A 582 26.58 8.78 -44.63
CA HIS A 582 26.87 9.85 -43.68
C HIS A 582 26.86 9.28 -42.25
N SER A 583 27.67 9.85 -41.35
CA SER A 583 27.96 9.30 -40.02
C SER A 583 27.81 10.36 -38.94
N PRO A 584 26.97 10.13 -37.91
CA PRO A 584 27.01 10.88 -36.66
C PRO A 584 27.62 10.03 -35.53
N ARG A 585 28.85 9.51 -35.70
CA ARG A 585 29.58 8.77 -34.65
C ARG A 585 30.17 9.72 -33.58
N LYS A 586 29.30 10.50 -32.93
CA LYS A 586 29.53 11.37 -31.75
C LYS A 586 28.16 11.79 -31.16
N ILE A 587 27.62 10.99 -30.25
CA ILE A 587 26.61 11.27 -29.18
C ILE A 587 26.30 9.94 -28.45
N GLN A 588 27.35 9.14 -28.19
CA GLN A 588 27.22 7.83 -27.53
C GLN A 588 28.47 7.49 -26.72
N GLN A 589 28.91 8.48 -25.93
CA GLN A 589 30.08 8.42 -25.05
C GLN A 589 30.03 9.54 -23.97
N LEU A 590 28.82 9.77 -23.44
CA LEU A 590 28.52 10.75 -22.37
C LEU A 590 27.59 10.17 -21.28
N PHE A 591 27.27 8.88 -21.36
CA PHE A 591 26.43 8.14 -20.41
C PHE A 591 27.04 6.75 -20.19
N GLU A 592 28.29 6.73 -19.75
CA GLU A 592 28.86 5.57 -19.04
C GLU A 592 28.71 5.86 -17.55
N GLU A 593 27.92 5.04 -16.85
CA GLU A 593 27.67 5.21 -15.42
C GLU A 593 28.76 4.51 -14.60
N ASP A 594 29.63 5.29 -13.94
CA ASP A 594 30.44 4.75 -12.86
C ASP A 594 29.57 4.47 -11.62
N GLY A 595 29.70 3.27 -11.05
CA GLY A 595 28.75 2.65 -10.11
C GLY A 595 28.67 3.25 -8.70
N THR A 596 28.80 4.56 -8.54
CA THR A 596 28.68 5.28 -7.24
C THR A 596 27.78 6.52 -7.28
N GLY A 597 27.06 6.77 -8.39
CA GLY A 597 25.89 7.66 -8.40
C GLY A 597 26.15 9.14 -8.09
N ARG A 598 27.30 9.68 -8.50
CA ARG A 598 27.60 11.12 -8.43
C ARG A 598 28.05 11.66 -9.79
N ILE A 599 27.41 12.73 -10.24
CA ILE A 599 27.72 13.38 -11.53
C ILE A 599 28.97 14.25 -11.38
N ASN A 600 29.86 14.15 -12.37
CA ASN A 600 31.16 14.83 -12.38
C ASN A 600 31.03 16.22 -13.04
N MET A 601 31.42 17.29 -12.34
CA MET A 601 31.01 18.68 -12.67
C MET A 601 32.05 19.54 -13.41
N ASP A 602 33.26 19.03 -13.65
CA ASP A 602 34.44 19.82 -14.06
C ASP A 602 34.49 20.23 -15.56
N ARG A 603 33.35 20.39 -16.24
CA ARG A 603 33.28 20.80 -17.67
C ARG A 603 32.14 21.78 -17.99
N LEU A 604 31.98 22.82 -17.16
CA LEU A 604 31.00 23.91 -17.38
C LEU A 604 31.65 25.27 -17.74
N SER A 605 32.90 25.27 -18.21
CA SER A 605 33.68 26.49 -18.51
C SER A 605 33.30 27.20 -19.81
N ASP A 606 32.75 26.47 -20.80
CA ASP A 606 32.66 26.93 -22.20
C ASP A 606 31.20 27.23 -22.63
N LEU A 607 30.46 28.04 -21.87
CA LEU A 607 29.15 28.57 -22.27
C LEU A 607 29.05 30.10 -22.07
N PRO A 608 28.33 30.85 -22.93
CA PRO A 608 28.39 32.30 -22.93
C PRO A 608 27.71 32.96 -21.72
N SER A 609 28.42 33.87 -21.07
CA SER A 609 27.89 34.68 -19.98
C SER A 609 26.90 35.75 -20.50
N ASN A 610 25.59 35.47 -20.45
CA ASN A 610 24.50 36.47 -20.37
C ASN A 610 23.09 35.84 -20.30
N ILE A 611 22.77 35.05 -19.26
CA ILE A 611 21.37 34.67 -18.94
C ILE A 611 21.12 34.68 -17.42
N SER A 612 20.25 35.57 -16.96
CA SER A 612 19.87 35.73 -15.54
C SER A 612 18.80 34.71 -15.10
N VAL A 613 19.14 33.41 -15.09
CA VAL A 613 18.20 32.29 -14.78
C VAL A 613 18.68 31.38 -13.64
N LEU A 614 19.81 31.72 -12.98
CA LEU A 614 20.36 30.91 -11.88
C LEU A 614 19.46 30.88 -10.63
N GLU A 615 18.76 31.96 -10.30
CA GLU A 615 17.76 31.97 -9.22
C GLU A 615 16.58 31.03 -9.53
N SER A 616 16.16 30.99 -10.80
CA SER A 616 15.04 30.16 -11.26
C SER A 616 15.32 28.66 -11.13
N LEU A 617 16.56 28.23 -11.34
CA LEU A 617 16.98 26.82 -11.16
C LEU A 617 17.11 26.45 -9.68
N SER A 618 17.52 27.39 -8.82
CA SER A 618 17.51 27.19 -7.37
C SER A 618 16.08 26.93 -6.88
N GLU A 619 15.13 27.83 -7.21
CA GLU A 619 13.72 27.63 -6.85
C GLU A 619 13.12 26.33 -7.40
N MET A 620 13.48 25.95 -8.63
CA MET A 620 12.96 24.74 -9.25
C MET A 620 13.50 23.47 -8.58
N SER A 621 14.74 23.48 -8.07
CA SER A 621 15.27 22.35 -7.30
C SER A 621 14.62 22.21 -5.92
N VAL A 622 14.33 23.33 -5.23
CA VAL A 622 13.56 23.32 -3.98
C VAL A 622 12.14 22.81 -4.21
N LYS A 623 11.43 23.34 -5.20
CA LYS A 623 10.06 22.91 -5.56
C LYS A 623 10.00 21.43 -5.94
N LEU A 624 11.03 20.89 -6.61
CA LEU A 624 11.13 19.45 -6.89
C LEU A 624 11.44 18.61 -5.63
N GLN A 625 12.26 19.11 -4.70
CA GLN A 625 12.48 18.43 -3.42
C GLN A 625 11.24 18.43 -2.52
N ASP A 626 10.44 19.50 -2.53
CA ASP A 626 9.20 19.56 -1.77
C ASP A 626 8.13 18.65 -2.39
N ILE A 627 7.95 18.65 -3.73
CA ILE A 627 7.07 17.70 -4.43
C ILE A 627 7.47 16.23 -4.14
N LEU A 628 8.77 15.91 -4.11
CA LEU A 628 9.25 14.57 -3.75
C LEU A 628 9.05 14.23 -2.27
N ARG A 629 9.01 15.22 -1.38
CA ARG A 629 8.75 15.05 0.06
C ARG A 629 7.26 14.88 0.33
N ASP A 630 6.41 15.60 -0.38
CA ASP A 630 4.95 15.48 -0.27
C ASP A 630 4.46 14.17 -0.89
N ALA A 631 5.00 13.75 -2.05
CA ALA A 631 4.72 12.43 -2.62
C ALA A 631 5.18 11.27 -1.70
N TYR A 632 6.21 11.46 -0.88
CA TYR A 632 6.60 10.50 0.16
C TYR A 632 5.60 10.47 1.32
N ARG A 633 5.03 11.62 1.70
CA ARG A 633 3.99 11.70 2.74
C ARG A 633 2.67 11.08 2.29
N GLU A 634 2.23 11.35 1.06
CA GLU A 634 1.02 10.73 0.49
C GLU A 634 1.15 9.20 0.42
N ALA A 635 2.37 8.66 0.31
CA ALA A 635 2.65 7.22 0.39
C ALA A 635 2.67 6.66 1.83
N GLU A 636 2.91 7.49 2.85
CA GLU A 636 2.87 7.10 4.27
C GLU A 636 1.49 7.29 4.92
N THR A 637 0.67 8.23 4.44
CA THR A 637 -0.67 8.55 4.98
C THR A 637 -1.80 8.06 4.07
N GLY A 638 -1.78 6.78 3.70
CA GLY A 638 -2.76 6.19 2.78
C GLY A 638 -4.21 6.25 3.30
N LEU A 639 -5.05 6.97 2.55
CA LEU A 639 -6.52 7.08 2.69
C LEU A 639 -7.17 6.90 1.30
#